data_AF-A0A7Y4YHQ6-F1
#
_entry.id   AF-A0A7Y4YHQ6-F1
#
_cell.length_a   1.000
_cell.length_b   1.000
_cell.length_c   1.000
_cell.angle_alpha   90.00
_cell.angle_beta   90.00
_cell.angle_gamma   90.00
#
_symmetry.space_group_name_H-M   'P 1'
#
loop_
_entity.id
_entity.type
_entity.pdbx_description
1 polymer ?
#
loop_
_entity_poly.entity_id
_entity_poly.type
_entity_poly.pdbx_seq_one_letter_code
_entity_poly.pdbx_strand_id
1 'polypeptide(L)'
;QFIVAGKDIPKTIRVTATPDPLTSSSNTVHVKVPKGVILGLADVSVTRKTPVLQSTSPNVWKVEDRTSESVTIQPNPHILFAANNFDKNVAAVDISENPATGKPRNQVITRIAVGDPAHPGPTRSVAVTPDLTRAYVTVGSGVAVIDVQTLQEVDLNPATATVEHIIEIPGARPYWAVADKDGHYLYVSDTFAGAIYVIDINPTSTTFHTMVKQISVDVAPEGLRGMDVTADGRRLYAAAPLKGGAAQFSSQNYPNGHIVVIDIDTAPGNKTLWTTIAEKTVSQEPYFVKASATDPRLVTFTNRRSDSQGFNVIHATNDAHTNLTITSASLLLGSKLDNFDVNDASAIALLPAGTLGATQTKDYAFVTGWNRIQQDIPSRDPYIAERQTIEEQQSAGLVLGAPVGGNIGVIEDPFGTPKLIAATAGYFLSMPDGLTLSADGKTLYAAFSADNGVRVFDVQKIVTEVTKSANLVKQISRRDGTFNLLEISPLAGLSGIGPLNNPLNASIELAPIGTGRFPQGLAIAEDLIKVDLGFGDAPGVPPTQPAPTSPQIDLVAEPGDTTPLFRWKATYKDQPLPDGWTTKLYLSVFGPKTGLFPPNNLVEIDQYAHRILNGIEGVHPVPFLPEYREFNMNSVPDRALTLGQRYFAGLKVFDAQGNVRDTIVTEFQLKHAPATTPFSSVTVVTHGFETRLDPAYNAVRPPDAFIELAQDIAKSAGGGVVAVYRKSDGEWIREDNTGLSLRELPPEPGQALVLVPNWMQESDISDEGFAEAAADAIFASLTKLNNDLGGKIFGLRTDGAQGPFQPQSPIHFIGHSRGTVVNSEIIQRIGNYLPAVNNIRMTTLDPHDEIQKSNLIDGSTFVSKFTRDLGGLFKVVLPNLGATLKTLFVNPPPATIFYDDLFDPNVQRWSNISFADNYYQKLGSNVFTLTPNGRSLENVEIDVPLSGDSQKSIPARAGFIQGVGNQANVFGITVPGIGGPHSRVWRWYAGTIDLSLSQFEAGKNGEPLFRSLHDGSLAFPFGSLDVPYYTANEYARNGVGPFQFNVPSAVWE
;
A
#
# COMPACT_ATOMS: atom_id res chain seq x y z
N GLN A 1 12.78 -2.86 -0.17
CA GLN A 1 13.00 -3.97 -1.09
C GLN A 1 12.28 -3.64 -2.38
N PHE A 2 12.89 -3.84 -3.54
CA PHE A 2 12.15 -3.83 -4.81
C PHE A 2 11.89 -5.30 -5.16
N ILE A 3 10.72 -5.81 -4.79
CA ILE A 3 10.28 -7.13 -5.26
C ILE A 3 9.17 -6.88 -6.27
N VAL A 4 9.53 -6.89 -7.55
CA VAL A 4 8.55 -7.05 -8.62
C VAL A 4 8.51 -8.54 -8.92
N ALA A 5 7.35 -9.15 -8.69
CA ALA A 5 7.13 -10.56 -9.01
C ALA A 5 7.40 -10.79 -10.51
N GLY A 6 8.31 -11.71 -10.83
CA GLY A 6 8.31 -12.39 -12.14
C GLY A 6 9.25 -11.89 -13.25
N LYS A 7 10.12 -10.89 -13.03
CA LYS A 7 11.24 -10.62 -13.96
C LYS A 7 12.50 -10.25 -13.19
N ASP A 8 13.64 -10.83 -13.59
CA ASP A 8 14.97 -10.42 -13.16
C ASP A 8 15.22 -8.96 -13.57
N ILE A 9 14.85 -8.01 -12.71
CA ILE A 9 15.27 -6.62 -12.84
C ILE A 9 16.71 -6.56 -12.29
N PRO A 10 17.71 -6.07 -13.04
CA PRO A 10 19.12 -6.09 -12.63
C PRO A 10 19.44 -5.33 -11.32
N LYS A 11 18.49 -4.58 -10.74
CA LYS A 11 18.68 -3.78 -9.52
C LYS A 11 17.63 -4.08 -8.42
N THR A 12 17.34 -5.34 -8.11
CA THR A 12 16.77 -5.65 -6.78
C THR A 12 17.85 -5.43 -5.72
N ILE A 13 17.95 -4.21 -5.21
CA ILE A 13 18.89 -3.88 -4.14
C ILE A 13 18.24 -4.30 -2.81
N ARG A 14 18.68 -5.44 -2.27
CA ARG A 14 18.39 -5.81 -0.87
C ARG A 14 19.34 -5.03 0.03
N VAL A 15 18.85 -3.93 0.58
CA VAL A 15 19.56 -3.23 1.65
C VAL A 15 19.05 -3.74 2.99
N THR A 16 19.91 -4.40 3.73
CA THR A 16 19.65 -4.77 5.13
C THR A 16 20.17 -3.65 6.02
N ALA A 17 19.31 -3.13 6.89
CA ALA A 17 19.71 -2.20 7.93
C ALA A 17 19.51 -2.85 9.30
N THR A 18 20.45 -2.60 10.21
CA THR A 18 20.38 -3.15 11.57
C THR A 18 19.48 -2.24 12.42
N PRO A 19 18.49 -2.79 13.15
CA PRO A 19 17.69 -2.02 14.10
C PRO A 19 18.56 -1.29 15.11
N ASP A 20 18.17 -0.08 15.51
CA ASP A 20 18.82 0.62 16.60
C ASP A 20 18.49 -0.08 17.93
N PRO A 21 19.49 -0.66 18.62
CA PRO A 21 19.26 -1.44 19.84
C PRO A 21 18.81 -0.59 21.04
N LEU A 22 18.95 0.74 20.98
CA LEU A 22 18.56 1.64 22.07
C LEU A 22 17.10 2.09 21.99
N THR A 23 16.54 2.11 20.78
CA THR A 23 15.19 2.61 20.51
C THR A 23 14.22 1.51 20.09
N SER A 24 14.73 0.36 19.63
CA SER A 24 13.90 -0.80 19.27
C SER A 24 13.47 -1.62 20.50
N SER A 25 12.29 -2.24 20.43
CA SER A 25 11.70 -3.12 21.45
C SER A 25 11.29 -4.47 20.85
N SER A 26 10.69 -5.36 21.64
CA SER A 26 10.14 -6.63 21.12
C SER A 26 9.03 -6.43 20.08
N ASN A 27 8.38 -5.25 20.08
CA ASN A 27 7.20 -4.96 19.26
C ASN A 27 7.42 -3.77 18.32
N THR A 28 8.60 -3.14 18.33
CA THR A 28 8.87 -1.93 17.55
C THR A 28 10.31 -1.93 17.03
N VAL A 29 10.49 -1.70 15.74
CA VAL A 29 11.80 -1.64 15.08
C VAL A 29 12.06 -0.22 14.62
N HIS A 30 13.12 0.40 15.14
CA HIS A 30 13.61 1.69 14.67
C HIS A 30 14.80 1.49 13.76
N VAL A 31 14.72 2.02 12.53
CA VAL A 31 15.77 1.85 11.53
C VAL A 31 15.99 3.16 10.79
N LYS A 32 17.26 3.52 10.60
CA LYS A 32 17.62 4.65 9.74
C LYS A 32 17.51 4.20 8.29
N VAL A 33 16.78 4.96 7.47
CA VAL A 33 16.66 4.67 6.04
C VAL A 33 18.03 4.82 5.36
N PRO A 34 18.54 3.77 4.68
CA PRO A 34 19.79 3.86 3.95
C PRO A 34 19.70 4.85 2.78
N LYS A 35 20.80 5.53 2.45
CA LYS A 35 20.81 6.54 1.37
C LYS A 35 20.49 6.00 -0.02
N GLY A 36 20.76 4.73 -0.29
CA GLY A 36 20.40 4.08 -1.56
C GLY A 36 18.97 3.55 -1.64
N VAL A 37 18.15 3.78 -0.62
CA VAL A 37 16.74 3.37 -0.60
C VAL A 37 15.86 4.58 -0.82
N ILE A 38 15.04 4.51 -1.88
CA ILE A 38 13.94 5.45 -2.12
C ILE A 38 12.72 4.90 -1.38
N LEU A 39 12.40 5.49 -0.22
CA LEU A 39 11.40 4.92 0.70
C LEU A 39 10.01 4.86 0.06
N GLY A 40 9.63 5.90 -0.69
CA GLY A 40 8.34 5.94 -1.40
C GLY A 40 8.16 4.82 -2.45
N LEU A 41 9.24 4.15 -2.84
CA LEU A 41 9.20 2.99 -3.76
C LEU A 41 9.50 1.65 -3.06
N ALA A 42 9.88 1.67 -1.79
CA ALA A 42 10.45 0.51 -1.12
C ALA A 42 9.39 -0.35 -0.42
N ASP A 43 9.57 -1.66 -0.54
CA ASP A 43 8.91 -2.64 0.34
C ASP A 43 9.71 -2.88 1.61
N VAL A 44 9.08 -2.72 2.75
CA VAL A 44 9.72 -2.91 4.04
C VAL A 44 9.20 -4.20 4.66
N SER A 45 10.11 -5.12 4.97
CA SER A 45 9.82 -6.33 5.74
C SER A 45 10.87 -6.52 6.82
N VAL A 46 10.47 -7.16 7.92
CA VAL A 46 11.35 -7.47 9.05
C VAL A 46 11.69 -8.95 9.00
N THR A 47 12.97 -9.28 9.01
CA THR A 47 13.44 -10.67 9.10
C THR A 47 14.08 -10.91 10.45
N ARG A 48 13.59 -11.92 11.17
CA ARG A 48 14.17 -12.38 12.44
C ARG A 48 14.76 -13.77 12.29
N LYS A 49 15.93 -13.98 12.87
CA LYS A 49 16.55 -15.30 13.01
C LYS A 49 15.88 -16.06 14.15
N THR A 50 15.22 -17.15 13.82
CA THR A 50 14.47 -17.99 14.78
C THR A 50 15.13 -19.36 14.86
N PRO A 51 15.54 -19.85 16.04
CA PRO A 51 15.99 -21.22 16.19
C PRO A 51 14.80 -22.17 16.02
N VAL A 52 14.89 -23.06 15.03
CA VAL A 52 13.90 -24.08 14.73
C VAL A 52 14.53 -25.44 14.99
N LEU A 53 13.82 -26.28 15.74
CA LEU A 53 14.23 -27.64 16.03
C LEU A 53 13.88 -28.53 14.82
N GLN A 54 14.89 -29.02 14.10
CA GLN A 54 14.71 -29.82 12.88
C GLN A 54 14.71 -31.33 13.15
N SER A 55 15.35 -31.78 14.22
CA SER A 55 15.33 -33.16 14.65
C SER A 55 15.48 -33.22 16.17
N THR A 56 14.75 -34.13 16.80
CA THR A 56 14.79 -34.39 18.25
C THR A 56 15.75 -35.53 18.61
N SER A 57 16.38 -36.19 17.62
CA SER A 57 17.34 -37.28 17.86
C SER A 57 18.27 -37.50 16.66
N PRO A 58 19.48 -36.89 16.66
CA PRO A 58 20.00 -35.96 17.67
C PRO A 58 19.27 -34.61 17.65
N ASN A 59 19.34 -33.84 18.74
CA ASN A 59 18.84 -32.46 18.77
C ASN A 59 19.60 -31.59 17.77
N VAL A 60 19.01 -31.38 16.59
CA VAL A 60 19.55 -30.52 15.55
C VAL A 60 18.73 -29.24 15.52
N TRP A 61 19.31 -28.16 16.05
CA TRP A 61 18.76 -26.82 15.95
C TRP A 61 19.32 -26.16 14.70
N LYS A 62 18.44 -25.62 13.86
CA LYS A 62 18.82 -24.77 12.74
C LYS A 62 18.26 -23.37 12.98
N VAL A 63 19.10 -22.36 12.76
CA VAL A 63 18.60 -20.98 12.72
C VAL A 63 17.97 -20.77 11.35
N GLU A 64 16.68 -20.46 11.34
CA GLU A 64 15.92 -20.14 10.13
C GLU A 64 15.52 -18.66 10.14
N ASP A 65 15.53 -18.04 8.97
CA ASP A 65 15.04 -16.68 8.80
C ASP A 65 13.51 -16.71 8.70
N ARG A 66 12.84 -15.92 9.55
CA ARG A 66 11.39 -15.69 9.50
C ARG A 66 11.17 -14.24 9.08
N THR A 67 10.61 -14.05 7.90
CA THR A 67 10.36 -12.73 7.31
C THR A 67 8.88 -12.38 7.42
N SER A 68 8.57 -11.14 7.81
CA SER A 68 7.21 -10.62 7.80
C SER A 68 6.69 -10.40 6.38
N GLU A 69 5.38 -10.21 6.24
CA GLU A 69 4.81 -9.55 5.07
C GLU A 69 5.48 -8.18 4.84
N SER A 70 5.46 -7.74 3.59
CA SER A 70 6.04 -6.45 3.21
C SER A 70 5.00 -5.33 3.23
N VAL A 71 5.40 -4.14 3.69
CA VAL A 71 4.59 -2.92 3.64
C VAL A 71 5.23 -1.87 2.75
N THR A 72 4.42 -1.12 2.00
CA THR A 72 4.84 0.06 1.25
C THR A 72 4.36 1.30 1.99
N ILE A 73 5.23 2.30 2.14
CA ILE A 73 4.86 3.58 2.76
C ILE A 73 4.31 4.48 1.67
N GLN A 74 3.02 4.82 1.78
CA GLN A 74 2.38 5.72 0.81
C GLN A 74 2.89 7.16 1.01
N PRO A 75 3.36 7.82 -0.05
CA PRO A 75 3.78 9.20 0.02
C PRO A 75 2.56 10.11 0.26
N ASN A 76 2.60 10.95 1.29
CA ASN A 76 1.66 12.05 1.48
C ASN A 76 2.42 13.37 1.74
N PRO A 77 3.23 13.84 0.75
CA PRO A 77 4.01 15.04 0.94
C PRO A 77 3.13 16.28 0.77
N HIS A 78 3.43 17.31 1.56
CA HIS A 78 2.98 18.69 1.33
C HIS A 78 4.21 19.57 1.27
N ILE A 79 5.03 19.37 0.23
CA ILE A 79 6.37 19.95 0.14
C ILE A 79 6.52 20.83 -1.09
N LEU A 80 6.97 22.07 -0.87
CA LEU A 80 7.54 22.91 -1.93
C LEU A 80 9.07 22.75 -1.95
N PHE A 81 9.60 22.36 -3.10
CA PHE A 81 11.03 22.34 -3.38
C PHE A 81 11.46 23.62 -4.09
N ALA A 82 12.56 24.21 -3.63
CA ALA A 82 13.20 25.36 -4.27
C ALA A 82 14.69 25.08 -4.53
N ALA A 83 15.09 25.01 -5.80
CA ALA A 83 16.50 24.86 -6.19
C ALA A 83 17.27 26.16 -5.93
N ASN A 84 18.28 26.12 -5.05
CA ASN A 84 19.10 27.27 -4.70
C ASN A 84 20.40 27.28 -5.51
N ASN A 85 20.41 28.03 -6.61
CA ASN A 85 21.44 28.01 -7.66
C ASN A 85 22.88 27.97 -7.15
N PHE A 86 23.33 29.02 -6.45
CA PHE A 86 24.75 29.15 -6.06
C PHE A 86 25.17 28.24 -4.91
N ASP A 87 24.20 27.68 -4.19
CA ASP A 87 24.40 27.04 -2.90
C ASP A 87 24.25 25.52 -2.94
N LYS A 88 24.00 24.97 -4.14
CA LYS A 88 24.10 23.54 -4.45
C LYS A 88 23.21 22.70 -3.54
N ASN A 89 22.04 23.24 -3.22
CA ASN A 89 21.06 22.59 -2.38
C ASN A 89 19.65 22.89 -2.85
N VAL A 90 18.72 22.08 -2.36
CA VAL A 90 17.29 22.30 -2.54
C VAL A 90 16.68 22.56 -1.16
N ALA A 91 16.00 23.69 -0.99
CA ALA A 91 15.18 23.92 0.19
C ALA A 91 13.89 23.12 0.07
N ALA A 92 13.58 22.31 1.08
CA ALA A 92 12.29 21.63 1.24
C ALA A 92 11.46 22.41 2.26
N VAL A 93 10.28 22.88 1.84
CA VAL A 93 9.39 23.72 2.61
C VAL A 93 8.09 22.95 2.89
N ASP A 94 7.72 22.86 4.16
CA ASP A 94 6.41 22.40 4.59
C ASP A 94 5.35 23.44 4.18
N ILE A 95 4.49 23.04 3.26
CA ILE A 95 3.35 23.84 2.80
C ILE A 95 2.01 23.27 3.31
N SER A 96 2.04 22.29 4.21
CA SER A 96 0.81 21.75 4.81
C SER A 96 0.04 22.82 5.56
N GLU A 97 -1.26 22.61 5.66
CA GLU A 97 -2.14 23.46 6.45
C GLU A 97 -1.88 23.26 7.95
N ASN A 98 -1.76 24.35 8.69
CA ASN A 98 -1.71 24.31 10.14
C ASN A 98 -3.12 24.10 10.70
N PRO A 99 -3.42 22.95 11.36
CA PRO A 99 -4.77 22.63 11.81
C PRO A 99 -5.36 23.66 12.79
N ALA A 100 -4.51 24.38 13.55
CA ALA A 100 -4.95 25.37 14.51
C ALA A 100 -5.38 26.71 13.88
N THR A 101 -4.88 27.01 12.68
CA THR A 101 -5.09 28.34 12.04
C THR A 101 -5.73 28.28 10.67
N GLY A 102 -5.78 27.10 10.05
CA GLY A 102 -6.25 26.90 8.69
C GLY A 102 -5.40 27.58 7.60
N LYS A 103 -4.13 27.86 7.91
CA LYS A 103 -3.19 28.55 7.00
C LYS A 103 -1.99 27.65 6.67
N PRO A 104 -1.40 27.77 5.46
CA PRO A 104 -0.17 27.07 5.14
C PRO A 104 0.95 27.39 6.13
N ARG A 105 1.71 26.37 6.56
CA ARG A 105 2.85 26.53 7.48
C ARG A 105 3.99 27.35 6.87
N ASN A 106 4.28 27.13 5.59
CA ASN A 106 5.32 27.83 4.83
C ASN A 106 6.68 27.85 5.54
N GLN A 107 7.10 26.70 6.06
CA GLN A 107 8.30 26.60 6.89
C GLN A 107 9.35 25.73 6.21
N VAL A 108 10.59 26.23 6.08
CA VAL A 108 11.72 25.40 5.62
C VAL A 108 11.95 24.28 6.64
N ILE A 109 11.79 23.03 6.20
CA ILE A 109 12.06 21.83 6.99
C ILE A 109 13.57 21.56 6.98
N THR A 110 14.15 21.55 5.79
CA THR A 110 15.56 21.21 5.58
C THR A 110 16.09 21.81 4.28
N ARG A 111 17.42 21.84 4.15
CA ARG A 111 18.14 22.15 2.92
C ARG A 111 18.96 20.93 2.54
N ILE A 112 18.60 20.34 1.42
CA ILE A 112 19.14 19.07 0.95
C ILE A 112 20.32 19.40 0.04
N ALA A 113 21.55 19.15 0.52
CA ALA A 113 22.72 19.24 -0.33
C ALA A 113 22.60 18.23 -1.47
N VAL A 114 22.84 18.66 -2.71
CA VAL A 114 22.72 17.81 -3.90
C VAL A 114 23.89 18.02 -4.84
N GLY A 115 24.23 16.96 -5.58
CA GLY A 115 25.31 16.97 -6.56
C GLY A 115 26.66 16.60 -5.97
N ASP A 116 27.62 16.27 -6.85
CA ASP A 116 28.96 15.84 -6.46
C ASP A 116 29.70 16.97 -5.71
N PRO A 117 30.07 16.76 -4.43
CA PRO A 117 30.86 17.73 -3.67
C PRO A 117 32.22 18.06 -4.30
N ALA A 118 32.80 17.14 -5.09
CA ALA A 118 34.07 17.32 -5.78
C ALA A 118 33.94 18.12 -7.09
N HIS A 119 32.79 18.06 -7.76
CA HIS A 119 32.49 18.80 -8.99
C HIS A 119 31.22 19.65 -8.83
N PRO A 120 31.25 20.65 -7.94
CA PRO A 120 30.02 21.27 -7.50
C PRO A 120 29.50 22.27 -8.54
N GLY A 121 28.38 21.92 -9.17
CA GLY A 121 27.70 22.78 -10.15
C GLY A 121 26.41 23.42 -9.61
N PRO A 122 25.91 24.48 -10.26
CA PRO A 122 24.69 25.16 -9.82
C PRO A 122 23.45 24.26 -9.98
N THR A 123 22.48 24.39 -9.07
CA THR A 123 21.16 23.78 -9.23
C THR A 123 20.22 24.70 -10.00
N ARG A 124 19.40 24.20 -10.93
CA ARG A 124 18.54 25.08 -11.75
C ARG A 124 17.04 24.80 -11.65
N SER A 125 16.66 23.53 -11.75
CA SER A 125 15.27 23.07 -11.85
C SER A 125 15.05 21.86 -10.95
N VAL A 126 13.81 21.71 -10.46
CA VAL A 126 13.34 20.53 -9.72
C VAL A 126 12.11 19.99 -10.46
N ALA A 127 12.05 18.68 -10.67
CA ALA A 127 10.90 17.99 -11.25
C ALA A 127 10.46 16.85 -10.32
N VAL A 128 9.20 16.88 -9.87
CA VAL A 128 8.62 15.84 -9.01
C VAL A 128 7.96 14.77 -9.88
N THR A 129 8.08 13.51 -9.50
CA THR A 129 7.40 12.39 -10.19
C THR A 129 5.90 12.41 -9.96
N PRO A 130 5.07 11.92 -10.90
CA PRO A 130 3.62 11.81 -10.72
C PRO A 130 3.21 10.97 -9.50
N ASP A 131 4.01 9.96 -9.15
CA ASP A 131 3.81 9.12 -7.95
C ASP A 131 4.24 9.78 -6.63
N LEU A 132 4.72 11.02 -6.67
CA LEU A 132 5.20 11.83 -5.53
C LEU A 132 6.34 11.20 -4.71
N THR A 133 6.98 10.15 -5.20
CA THR A 133 8.05 9.45 -4.47
C THR A 133 9.41 10.11 -4.61
N ARG A 134 9.66 10.83 -5.72
CA ARG A 134 10.99 11.30 -6.11
C ARG A 134 10.94 12.74 -6.64
N ALA A 135 12.00 13.49 -6.38
CA ALA A 135 12.26 14.77 -7.01
C ALA A 135 13.63 14.75 -7.69
N TYR A 136 13.68 15.12 -8.98
CA TYR A 136 14.87 15.19 -9.80
C TYR A 136 15.37 16.62 -9.90
N VAL A 137 16.66 16.84 -9.69
CA VAL A 137 17.25 18.18 -9.61
C VAL A 137 18.36 18.31 -10.65
N THR A 138 18.25 19.28 -11.56
CA THR A 138 19.35 19.57 -12.49
C THR A 138 20.50 20.22 -11.74
N VAL A 139 21.69 19.62 -11.79
CA VAL A 139 22.87 20.09 -11.06
C VAL A 139 24.16 19.79 -11.82
N GLY A 140 24.99 20.81 -12.04
CA GLY A 140 26.31 20.64 -12.66
C GLY A 140 26.29 19.93 -14.01
N SER A 141 26.78 18.69 -14.06
CA SER A 141 26.86 17.84 -15.25
C SER A 141 25.81 16.72 -15.30
N GLY A 142 24.82 16.72 -14.41
CA GLY A 142 23.84 15.64 -14.32
C GLY A 142 22.58 16.00 -13.55
N VAL A 143 21.93 14.97 -13.03
CA VAL A 143 20.67 15.09 -12.29
C VAL A 143 20.77 14.38 -10.95
N ALA A 144 20.62 15.10 -9.84
CA ALA A 144 20.51 14.50 -8.51
C ALA A 144 19.07 14.02 -8.25
N VAL A 145 18.93 13.03 -7.38
CA VAL A 145 17.62 12.45 -7.02
C VAL A 145 17.40 12.63 -5.53
N ILE A 146 16.22 13.13 -5.16
CA ILE A 146 15.77 13.28 -3.77
C ILE A 146 14.60 12.31 -3.56
N ASP A 147 14.65 11.53 -2.48
CA ASP A 147 13.49 10.82 -1.98
C ASP A 147 12.60 11.81 -1.23
N VAL A 148 11.37 12.00 -1.73
CA VAL A 148 10.44 13.00 -1.22
C VAL A 148 9.97 12.66 0.20
N GLN A 149 9.91 11.37 0.55
CA GLN A 149 9.43 10.93 1.87
C GLN A 149 10.49 11.17 2.97
N THR A 150 11.76 10.95 2.65
CA THR A 150 12.86 11.06 3.62
C THR A 150 13.60 12.40 3.53
N LEU A 151 13.36 13.18 2.48
CA LEU A 151 14.04 14.45 2.19
C LEU A 151 15.58 14.30 2.16
N GLN A 152 16.05 13.18 1.62
CA GLN A 152 17.48 12.89 1.45
C GLN A 152 17.84 12.74 -0.03
N GLU A 153 19.07 13.14 -0.38
CA GLU A 153 19.66 12.76 -1.66
C GLU A 153 19.86 11.24 -1.70
N VAL A 154 19.47 10.64 -2.81
CA VAL A 154 19.54 9.21 -3.07
C VAL A 154 20.91 8.87 -3.61
N ASP A 155 21.55 7.86 -3.02
CA ASP A 155 22.73 7.22 -3.58
C ASP A 155 22.32 6.31 -4.74
N LEU A 156 22.74 6.66 -5.96
CA LEU A 156 22.32 5.95 -7.18
C LEU A 156 22.97 4.57 -7.34
N ASN A 157 24.03 4.30 -6.57
CA ASN A 157 24.72 3.02 -6.57
C ASN A 157 25.21 2.62 -5.17
N PRO A 158 24.29 2.14 -4.32
CA PRO A 158 24.62 1.75 -2.95
C PRO A 158 25.43 0.45 -2.86
N ALA A 159 25.77 -0.19 -3.98
CA ALA A 159 26.70 -1.31 -4.01
C ALA A 159 28.16 -0.85 -3.84
N THR A 160 28.44 0.45 -3.99
CA THR A 160 29.76 1.03 -3.80
C THR A 160 29.83 1.78 -2.47
N ALA A 161 31.05 1.93 -1.91
CA ALA A 161 31.23 2.67 -0.66
C ALA A 161 31.17 4.20 -0.84
N THR A 162 31.30 4.67 -2.09
CA THR A 162 31.23 6.07 -2.49
C THR A 162 29.81 6.41 -2.87
N VAL A 163 29.28 7.53 -2.37
CA VAL A 163 27.94 7.98 -2.77
C VAL A 163 27.97 8.42 -4.23
N GLU A 164 27.13 7.83 -5.05
CA GLU A 164 26.91 8.29 -6.43
C GLU A 164 25.79 9.33 -6.42
N HIS A 165 26.19 10.60 -6.52
CA HIS A 165 25.32 11.75 -6.27
C HIS A 165 24.39 12.13 -7.44
N ILE A 166 24.79 11.83 -8.69
CA ILE A 166 24.10 12.32 -9.88
C ILE A 166 23.98 11.24 -10.96
N ILE A 167 22.86 11.26 -11.68
CA ILE A 167 22.70 10.57 -12.95
C ILE A 167 23.58 11.33 -13.93
N GLU A 168 24.72 10.73 -14.29
CA GLU A 168 25.69 11.36 -15.17
C GLU A 168 25.16 11.46 -16.60
N ILE A 169 25.31 12.64 -17.20
CA ILE A 169 24.99 12.89 -18.61
C ILE A 169 26.27 13.40 -19.29
N PRO A 170 27.01 12.54 -20.01
CA PRO A 170 28.33 12.88 -20.52
C PRO A 170 28.34 14.16 -21.38
N GLY A 171 29.15 15.14 -20.97
CA GLY A 171 29.32 16.40 -21.70
C GLY A 171 28.16 17.39 -21.60
N ALA A 172 27.10 17.06 -20.86
CA ALA A 172 25.93 17.91 -20.73
C ALA A 172 26.10 19.02 -19.69
N ARG A 173 25.27 20.06 -19.83
CA ARG A 173 25.04 21.09 -18.82
C ARG A 173 23.53 21.25 -18.58
N PRO A 174 22.93 20.36 -17.78
CA PRO A 174 21.49 20.36 -17.52
C PRO A 174 20.95 21.72 -17.07
N TYR A 175 19.84 22.14 -17.68
CA TYR A 175 19.15 23.39 -17.39
C TYR A 175 17.78 23.13 -16.75
N TRP A 176 16.79 22.75 -17.55
CA TRP A 176 15.42 22.48 -17.10
C TRP A 176 15.13 20.99 -17.13
N ALA A 177 14.31 20.49 -16.20
CA ALA A 177 13.84 19.12 -16.20
C ALA A 177 12.31 19.07 -16.08
N VAL A 178 11.69 18.08 -16.74
CA VAL A 178 10.27 17.77 -16.60
C VAL A 178 10.06 16.26 -16.68
N ALA A 179 9.28 15.70 -15.76
CA ALA A 179 8.86 14.30 -15.81
C ALA A 179 7.64 14.16 -16.73
N ASP A 180 7.55 13.06 -17.47
CA ASP A 180 6.32 12.72 -18.18
C ASP A 180 5.19 12.37 -17.20
N LYS A 181 3.96 12.34 -17.72
CA LYS A 181 2.74 12.16 -16.91
C LYS A 181 2.57 10.72 -16.38
N ASP A 182 3.23 9.75 -16.99
CA ASP A 182 3.20 8.33 -16.59
C ASP A 182 4.41 7.96 -15.70
N GLY A 183 5.35 8.88 -15.48
CA GLY A 183 6.51 8.69 -14.62
C GLY A 183 7.53 7.68 -15.17
N HIS A 184 7.64 7.58 -16.49
CA HIS A 184 8.54 6.68 -17.20
C HIS A 184 9.86 7.32 -17.60
N TYR A 185 9.84 8.59 -18.00
CA TYR A 185 10.97 9.35 -18.53
C TYR A 185 11.03 10.78 -17.94
N LEU A 186 12.25 11.21 -17.66
CA LEU A 186 12.59 12.59 -17.37
C LEU A 186 13.24 13.21 -18.61
N TYR A 187 12.72 14.37 -19.04
CA TYR A 187 13.28 15.14 -20.14
C TYR A 187 14.09 16.32 -19.59
N VAL A 188 15.35 16.42 -19.98
CA VAL A 188 16.32 17.39 -19.45
C VAL A 188 16.92 18.22 -20.57
N SER A 189 16.74 19.54 -20.56
CA SER A 189 17.34 20.44 -21.54
C SER A 189 18.79 20.76 -21.21
N ASP A 190 19.60 21.04 -22.24
CA ASP A 190 20.95 21.56 -22.07
C ASP A 190 20.98 23.10 -22.12
N THR A 191 21.82 23.68 -21.26
CA THR A 191 21.99 25.13 -21.13
C THR A 191 22.62 25.77 -22.37
N PHE A 192 23.54 25.08 -23.05
CA PHE A 192 24.36 25.65 -24.13
C PHE A 192 24.33 24.84 -25.43
N ALA A 193 23.91 23.57 -25.40
CA ALA A 193 23.75 22.75 -26.59
C ALA A 193 22.27 22.61 -26.96
N GLY A 194 21.95 22.55 -28.26
CA GLY A 194 20.60 22.22 -28.74
C GLY A 194 20.29 20.74 -28.51
N ALA A 195 20.16 20.32 -27.25
CA ALA A 195 20.00 18.93 -26.84
C ALA A 195 18.96 18.78 -25.72
N ILE A 196 18.15 17.74 -25.82
CA ILE A 196 17.28 17.25 -24.75
C ILE A 196 17.68 15.80 -24.45
N TYR A 197 17.98 15.51 -23.19
CA TYR A 197 18.34 14.17 -22.72
C TYR A 197 17.11 13.50 -22.11
N VAL A 198 16.88 12.25 -22.49
CA VAL A 198 15.80 11.41 -21.98
C VAL A 198 16.40 10.41 -21.00
N ILE A 199 15.99 10.51 -19.75
CA ILE A 199 16.44 9.63 -18.65
C ILE A 199 15.28 8.73 -18.29
N ASP A 200 15.51 7.43 -18.22
CA ASP A 200 14.52 6.47 -17.75
C ASP A 200 14.37 6.57 -16.23
N ILE A 201 13.16 6.86 -15.78
CA ILE A 201 12.78 7.00 -14.37
C ILE A 201 11.71 5.99 -13.97
N ASN A 202 11.39 5.01 -14.82
CA ASN A 202 10.49 3.92 -14.46
C ASN A 202 11.21 2.96 -13.49
N PRO A 203 10.76 2.84 -12.22
CA PRO A 203 11.45 2.01 -11.22
C PRO A 203 11.43 0.51 -11.54
N THR A 204 10.57 0.08 -12.47
CA THR A 204 10.50 -1.32 -12.93
C THR A 204 11.36 -1.60 -14.16
N SER A 205 11.96 -0.55 -14.76
CA SER A 205 12.77 -0.69 -15.96
C SER A 205 14.19 -1.15 -15.67
N THR A 206 14.76 -1.94 -16.59
CA THR A 206 16.16 -2.38 -16.50
C THR A 206 17.16 -1.24 -16.72
N THR A 207 16.73 -0.15 -17.35
CA THR A 207 17.50 1.07 -17.61
C THR A 207 17.19 2.19 -16.62
N PHE A 208 16.56 1.88 -15.48
CA PHE A 208 16.24 2.86 -14.44
C PHE A 208 17.45 3.70 -14.01
N HIS A 209 17.26 5.02 -13.99
CA HIS A 209 18.27 6.06 -13.75
C HIS A 209 19.43 6.04 -14.74
N THR A 210 19.13 5.80 -16.01
CA THR A 210 20.11 5.93 -17.10
C THR A 210 19.57 6.81 -18.23
N MET A 211 20.47 7.54 -18.90
CA MET A 211 20.12 8.26 -20.12
C MET A 211 19.93 7.25 -21.27
N VAL A 212 18.73 7.20 -21.84
CA VAL A 212 18.35 6.27 -22.91
C VAL A 212 18.34 6.92 -24.30
N LYS A 213 18.23 8.26 -24.36
CA LYS A 213 18.19 9.00 -25.62
C LYS A 213 18.73 10.42 -25.45
N GLN A 214 19.39 10.91 -26.50
CA GLN A 214 19.64 12.33 -26.72
C GLN A 214 18.88 12.77 -27.99
N ILE A 215 18.13 13.87 -27.87
CA ILE A 215 17.35 14.49 -28.95
C ILE A 215 18.07 15.77 -29.36
N SER A 216 18.45 15.88 -30.63
CA SER A 216 19.07 17.08 -31.19
C SER A 216 18.01 18.09 -31.63
N VAL A 217 18.24 19.36 -31.32
CA VAL A 217 17.39 20.50 -31.68
C VAL A 217 18.26 21.57 -32.34
N ASP A 218 18.34 21.54 -33.66
CA ASP A 218 19.28 22.35 -34.43
C ASP A 218 19.00 23.87 -34.35
N VAL A 219 17.74 24.25 -34.13
CA VAL A 219 17.31 25.65 -33.99
C VAL A 219 17.63 26.26 -32.61
N ALA A 220 18.35 25.55 -31.75
CA ALA A 220 18.75 25.98 -30.41
C ALA A 220 20.28 26.00 -30.21
N PRO A 221 21.05 26.79 -31.00
CA PRO A 221 22.51 26.77 -30.97
C PRO A 221 23.14 27.26 -29.65
N GLU A 222 22.37 27.93 -28.79
CA GLU A 222 22.79 28.43 -27.46
C GLU A 222 22.01 27.76 -26.32
N GLY A 223 21.54 26.54 -26.60
CA GLY A 223 20.79 25.70 -25.70
C GLY A 223 19.30 26.01 -25.60
N LEU A 224 18.61 25.19 -24.81
CA LEU A 224 17.18 25.29 -24.56
C LEU A 224 16.93 25.86 -23.15
N ARG A 225 15.69 26.26 -22.89
CA ARG A 225 15.26 26.81 -21.60
C ARG A 225 14.16 25.96 -21.00
N GLY A 226 13.08 26.58 -20.52
CA GLY A 226 11.94 25.89 -19.94
C GLY A 226 11.26 24.95 -20.94
N MET A 227 10.74 23.85 -20.40
CA MET A 227 9.98 22.84 -21.14
C MET A 227 8.80 22.38 -20.31
N ASP A 228 7.72 21.98 -20.96
CA ASP A 228 6.57 21.37 -20.28
C ASP A 228 5.86 20.34 -21.18
N VAL A 229 5.16 19.39 -20.54
CA VAL A 229 4.46 18.28 -21.19
C VAL A 229 2.96 18.54 -21.24
N THR A 230 2.34 18.30 -22.40
CA THR A 230 0.90 18.51 -22.63
C THR A 230 0.02 17.69 -21.68
N ALA A 231 -1.23 18.10 -21.51
CA ALA A 231 -2.19 17.48 -20.59
C ALA A 231 -2.35 15.96 -20.81
N ASP A 232 -2.28 15.52 -22.07
CA ASP A 232 -2.40 14.12 -22.50
C ASP A 232 -1.09 13.31 -22.40
N GLY A 233 0.03 13.93 -22.03
CA GLY A 233 1.33 13.26 -21.91
C GLY A 233 2.05 12.99 -23.24
N ARG A 234 1.53 13.45 -24.38
CA ARG A 234 2.00 13.01 -25.71
C ARG A 234 2.98 13.96 -26.38
N ARG A 235 3.07 15.22 -25.94
CA ARG A 235 3.94 16.24 -26.56
C ARG A 235 4.74 17.00 -25.51
N LEU A 236 6.01 17.25 -25.83
CA LEU A 236 6.91 18.10 -25.07
C LEU A 236 7.17 19.38 -25.85
N TYR A 237 6.88 20.53 -25.25
CA TYR A 237 7.20 21.83 -25.81
C TYR A 237 8.43 22.41 -25.14
N ALA A 238 9.36 22.96 -25.91
CA ALA A 238 10.59 23.54 -25.39
C ALA A 238 10.88 24.92 -25.98
N ALA A 239 11.37 25.83 -25.12
CA ALA A 239 11.84 27.14 -25.51
C ALA A 239 13.29 27.07 -26.04
N ALA A 240 13.49 27.52 -27.27
CA ALA A 240 14.76 27.47 -28.01
C ALA A 240 15.20 28.89 -28.43
N PRO A 241 15.86 29.65 -27.53
CA PRO A 241 16.38 30.97 -27.89
C PRO A 241 17.59 30.86 -28.83
N LEU A 242 17.66 31.71 -29.86
CA LEU A 242 18.88 31.81 -30.69
C LEU A 242 20.05 32.45 -29.94
N LYS A 243 19.78 33.26 -28.90
CA LYS A 243 20.77 33.86 -28.00
C LYS A 243 20.24 33.85 -26.57
N GLY A 244 21.05 33.41 -25.62
CA GLY A 244 20.68 33.40 -24.20
C GLY A 244 21.88 33.60 -23.25
N GLY A 245 21.61 33.64 -21.95
CA GLY A 245 22.63 33.78 -20.91
C GLY A 245 23.26 35.18 -20.87
N ALA A 246 24.39 35.38 -21.57
CA ALA A 246 25.10 36.67 -21.59
C ALA A 246 24.31 37.80 -22.29
N ALA A 247 23.45 37.42 -23.25
CA ALA A 247 22.52 38.33 -23.91
C ALA A 247 21.63 39.08 -22.91
N GLN A 248 21.32 38.46 -21.76
CA GLN A 248 20.43 38.99 -20.74
C GLN A 248 20.90 40.36 -20.18
N PHE A 249 22.21 40.62 -20.14
CA PHE A 249 22.77 41.89 -19.64
C PHE A 249 23.07 42.91 -20.74
N SER A 250 22.76 42.58 -21.99
CA SER A 250 23.00 43.43 -23.16
C SER A 250 21.73 44.19 -23.56
N SER A 251 21.87 45.46 -23.95
CA SER A 251 20.79 46.25 -24.57
C SER A 251 20.61 45.99 -26.07
N GLN A 252 21.44 45.14 -26.68
CA GLN A 252 21.38 44.85 -28.12
C GLN A 252 20.15 44.02 -28.50
N ASN A 253 19.62 44.24 -29.69
CA ASN A 253 18.61 43.36 -30.29
C ASN A 253 19.27 42.10 -30.83
N TYR A 254 18.64 40.96 -30.57
CA TYR A 254 19.06 39.65 -31.06
C TYR A 254 18.04 39.09 -32.07
N PRO A 255 18.41 38.07 -32.84
CA PRO A 255 17.46 37.34 -33.68
C PRO A 255 16.33 36.67 -32.88
N ASN A 256 15.20 36.48 -33.56
CA ASN A 256 14.02 35.77 -33.07
C ASN A 256 14.35 34.31 -32.68
N GLY A 257 13.73 33.81 -31.61
CA GLY A 257 13.90 32.41 -31.18
C GLY A 257 12.83 31.47 -31.76
N HIS A 258 12.77 30.26 -31.20
CA HIS A 258 11.82 29.23 -31.59
C HIS A 258 11.14 28.59 -30.37
N ILE A 259 9.92 28.10 -30.57
CA ILE A 259 9.34 27.02 -29.77
C ILE A 259 9.39 25.75 -30.60
N VAL A 260 9.86 24.66 -30.00
CA VAL A 260 9.94 23.35 -30.66
C VAL A 260 9.00 22.36 -29.99
N VAL A 261 8.45 21.44 -30.77
CA VAL A 261 7.54 20.38 -30.32
C VAL A 261 8.18 19.03 -30.59
N ILE A 262 8.33 18.25 -29.53
CA ILE A 262 8.88 16.90 -29.55
C ILE A 262 7.74 15.92 -29.30
N ASP A 263 7.69 14.86 -30.11
CA ASP A 263 6.79 13.75 -29.86
C ASP A 263 7.36 12.85 -28.75
N ILE A 264 6.58 12.68 -27.68
CA ILE A 264 6.95 11.85 -26.52
C ILE A 264 5.91 10.74 -26.27
N ASP A 265 5.02 10.52 -27.23
CA ASP A 265 4.00 9.47 -27.16
C ASP A 265 4.64 8.09 -27.27
N THR A 266 4.61 7.35 -26.17
CA THR A 266 5.23 6.02 -26.02
C THR A 266 4.35 4.89 -26.57
N ALA A 267 3.23 5.21 -27.23
CA ALA A 267 2.34 4.21 -27.81
C ALA A 267 3.09 3.24 -28.75
N PRO A 268 2.83 1.91 -28.65
CA PRO A 268 3.47 0.92 -29.49
C PRO A 268 3.35 1.22 -30.98
N GLY A 269 4.47 1.19 -31.71
CA GLY A 269 4.52 1.43 -33.15
C GLY A 269 4.61 2.90 -33.56
N ASN A 270 4.66 3.84 -32.60
CA ASN A 270 4.93 5.24 -32.90
C ASN A 270 6.34 5.43 -33.48
N LYS A 271 6.43 5.92 -34.72
CA LYS A 271 7.70 6.13 -35.44
C LYS A 271 8.33 7.49 -35.20
N THR A 272 7.59 8.44 -34.65
CA THR A 272 8.05 9.81 -34.40
C THR A 272 8.49 10.04 -32.95
N LEU A 273 8.38 9.03 -32.08
CA LEU A 273 8.86 9.09 -30.70
C LEU A 273 10.29 9.65 -30.63
N TRP A 274 10.47 10.68 -29.80
CA TRP A 274 11.72 11.41 -29.57
C TRP A 274 12.28 12.12 -30.80
N THR A 275 11.40 12.61 -31.67
CA THR A 275 11.75 13.48 -32.80
C THR A 275 11.07 14.84 -32.68
N THR A 276 11.72 15.88 -33.21
CA THR A 276 11.11 17.20 -33.39
C THR A 276 10.09 17.11 -34.52
N ILE A 277 8.82 17.37 -34.22
CA ILE A 277 7.71 17.25 -35.17
C ILE A 277 7.17 18.60 -35.64
N ALA A 278 7.48 19.69 -34.92
CA ALA A 278 7.12 21.04 -35.29
C ALA A 278 8.07 22.07 -34.70
N GLU A 279 8.22 23.19 -35.39
CA GLU A 279 8.97 24.35 -34.93
C GLU A 279 8.19 25.62 -35.28
N LYS A 280 8.22 26.60 -34.38
CA LYS A 280 7.55 27.89 -34.60
C LYS A 280 8.49 29.03 -34.24
N THR A 281 8.80 29.89 -35.20
CA THR A 281 9.53 31.14 -34.94
C THR A 281 8.70 32.06 -34.05
N VAL A 282 9.32 32.58 -33.01
CA VAL A 282 8.73 33.50 -32.01
C VAL A 282 9.67 34.67 -31.76
N SER A 283 9.33 35.58 -30.86
CA SER A 283 10.17 36.76 -30.58
C SER A 283 11.49 36.39 -29.89
N GLN A 284 12.26 37.39 -29.48
CA GLN A 284 13.58 37.21 -28.87
C GLN A 284 13.50 36.57 -27.49
N GLU A 285 14.44 35.64 -27.23
CA GLU A 285 14.61 34.92 -25.97
C GLU A 285 13.33 34.25 -25.44
N PRO A 286 12.72 33.31 -26.19
CA PRO A 286 11.73 32.41 -25.60
C PRO A 286 12.39 31.70 -24.41
N TYR A 287 11.72 31.69 -23.26
CA TYR A 287 12.37 31.34 -22.00
C TYR A 287 11.63 30.27 -21.20
N PHE A 288 10.35 30.47 -20.90
CA PHE A 288 9.58 29.50 -20.11
C PHE A 288 8.39 28.98 -20.88
N VAL A 289 8.03 27.73 -20.64
CA VAL A 289 6.91 27.03 -21.27
C VAL A 289 6.04 26.47 -20.15
N LYS A 290 4.71 26.63 -20.27
CA LYS A 290 3.74 26.04 -19.36
C LYS A 290 2.54 25.52 -20.14
N ALA A 291 2.34 24.21 -20.14
CA ALA A 291 1.20 23.58 -20.79
C ALA A 291 -0.08 23.75 -19.97
N SER A 292 -1.23 23.79 -20.64
CA SER A 292 -2.52 23.68 -19.95
C SER A 292 -2.62 22.33 -19.23
N ALA A 293 -3.20 22.35 -18.03
CA ALA A 293 -3.43 21.14 -17.26
C ALA A 293 -4.60 20.30 -17.81
N THR A 294 -5.47 20.89 -18.63
CA THR A 294 -6.75 20.29 -19.04
C THR A 294 -6.90 20.11 -20.55
N ASP A 295 -6.28 20.95 -21.37
CA ASP A 295 -6.35 20.85 -22.83
C ASP A 295 -4.96 20.65 -23.42
N PRO A 296 -4.68 19.50 -24.07
CA PRO A 296 -3.37 19.25 -24.65
C PRO A 296 -3.01 20.24 -25.77
N ARG A 297 -3.99 20.86 -26.44
CA ARG A 297 -3.74 21.75 -27.59
C ARG A 297 -3.36 23.18 -27.19
N LEU A 298 -3.34 23.50 -25.90
CA LEU A 298 -3.07 24.83 -25.38
C LEU A 298 -1.77 24.85 -24.56
N VAL A 299 -0.81 25.66 -25.00
CA VAL A 299 0.50 25.80 -24.34
C VAL A 299 0.88 27.26 -24.27
N THR A 300 1.31 27.74 -23.10
CA THR A 300 1.75 29.12 -22.90
C THR A 300 3.28 29.21 -22.87
N PHE A 301 3.84 30.35 -23.27
CA PHE A 301 5.28 30.60 -23.16
C PHE A 301 5.61 32.09 -23.01
N THR A 302 6.81 32.38 -22.49
CA THR A 302 7.31 33.76 -22.36
C THR A 302 8.40 34.10 -23.37
N ASN A 303 8.43 35.37 -23.81
CA ASN A 303 9.58 35.95 -24.51
C ASN A 303 10.23 37.00 -23.61
N ARG A 304 11.40 36.66 -23.05
CA ARG A 304 12.04 37.44 -21.99
C ARG A 304 12.64 38.77 -22.47
N ARG A 305 12.75 39.01 -23.78
CA ARG A 305 13.28 40.27 -24.36
C ARG A 305 12.25 41.06 -25.16
N SER A 306 10.98 40.73 -25.06
CA SER A 306 9.94 41.30 -25.90
C SER A 306 8.67 41.53 -25.12
N ASP A 307 8.60 42.60 -24.31
CA ASP A 307 7.44 42.87 -23.45
C ASP A 307 6.13 43.02 -24.24
N SER A 308 6.18 43.55 -25.47
CA SER A 308 5.01 43.66 -26.37
C SER A 308 4.43 42.30 -26.82
N GLN A 309 5.22 41.23 -26.69
CA GLN A 309 4.85 39.85 -26.95
C GLN A 309 5.38 38.97 -25.81
N GLY A 310 5.29 39.46 -24.57
CA GLY A 310 5.99 38.88 -23.44
C GLY A 310 5.32 37.61 -22.93
N PHE A 311 3.98 37.55 -22.99
CA PHE A 311 3.18 36.36 -22.73
C PHE A 311 2.53 35.89 -24.03
N ASN A 312 2.56 34.58 -24.29
CA ASN A 312 2.08 34.01 -25.54
C ASN A 312 1.37 32.69 -25.29
N VAL A 313 0.43 32.37 -26.16
CA VAL A 313 -0.31 31.12 -26.17
C VAL A 313 -0.22 30.50 -27.55
N ILE A 314 0.21 29.24 -27.58
CA ILE A 314 0.17 28.37 -28.73
C ILE A 314 -1.17 27.65 -28.75
N HIS A 315 -1.81 27.67 -29.91
CA HIS A 315 -2.96 26.82 -30.22
C HIS A 315 -2.52 25.79 -31.27
N ALA A 316 -2.48 24.52 -30.89
CA ALA A 316 -2.31 23.44 -31.85
C ALA A 316 -3.61 23.26 -32.62
N THR A 317 -3.57 23.43 -33.95
CA THR A 317 -4.78 23.34 -34.78
C THR A 317 -5.12 21.90 -35.16
N ASN A 318 -4.30 20.93 -34.76
CA ASN A 318 -4.45 19.50 -35.01
C ASN A 318 -3.85 18.66 -33.89
N ASP A 319 -4.34 17.43 -33.74
CA ASP A 319 -3.97 16.51 -32.64
C ASP A 319 -2.53 15.97 -32.76
N ALA A 320 -1.95 16.10 -33.95
CA ALA A 320 -0.54 15.81 -34.15
C ALA A 320 0.37 16.93 -33.61
N HIS A 321 -0.15 18.15 -33.43
CA HIS A 321 0.58 19.36 -33.02
C HIS A 321 1.66 19.79 -34.04
N THR A 322 1.45 19.44 -35.31
CA THR A 322 2.34 19.84 -36.42
C THR A 322 1.99 21.20 -37.02
N ASN A 323 0.81 21.75 -36.69
CA ASN A 323 0.40 23.09 -37.12
C ASN A 323 0.01 23.95 -35.91
N LEU A 324 0.65 25.12 -35.78
CA LEU A 324 0.64 25.96 -34.59
C LEU A 324 0.30 27.42 -34.94
N THR A 325 -0.69 27.99 -34.26
CA THR A 325 -0.96 29.43 -34.24
C THR A 325 -0.59 30.03 -32.88
N ILE A 326 -0.33 31.34 -32.84
CA ILE A 326 0.06 32.04 -31.61
C ILE A 326 -0.82 33.26 -31.40
N THR A 327 -1.28 33.42 -30.17
CA THR A 327 -1.89 34.65 -29.63
C THR A 327 -0.92 35.24 -28.60
N SER A 328 -0.68 36.55 -28.65
CA SER A 328 0.25 37.24 -27.75
C SER A 328 -0.46 38.29 -26.91
N ALA A 329 -0.01 38.46 -25.68
CA ALA A 329 -0.37 39.57 -24.81
C ALA A 329 0.84 40.45 -24.53
N SER A 330 0.63 41.76 -24.66
CA SER A 330 1.58 42.77 -24.20
C SER A 330 1.62 42.78 -22.68
N LEU A 331 2.82 42.93 -22.12
CA LEU A 331 3.06 43.07 -20.68
C LEU A 331 3.16 44.53 -20.23
N LEU A 332 2.71 45.44 -21.08
CA LEU A 332 2.54 46.86 -20.76
C LEU A 332 1.23 47.06 -20.00
N LEU A 333 1.29 47.66 -18.82
CA LEU A 333 0.13 47.98 -18.00
C LEU A 333 -0.15 49.49 -18.06
N GLY A 334 -0.63 49.93 -19.22
CA GLY A 334 -0.99 51.32 -19.48
C GLY A 334 0.00 52.02 -20.41
N SER A 335 0.52 53.17 -20.00
CA SER A 335 1.40 53.98 -20.83
C SER A 335 2.80 53.41 -20.83
N LYS A 336 3.41 53.25 -22.00
CA LYS A 336 4.85 52.95 -22.14
C LYS A 336 5.81 53.99 -21.52
N LEU A 337 5.28 55.12 -21.04
CA LEU A 337 6.04 56.19 -20.39
C LEU A 337 5.99 56.09 -18.86
N ASP A 338 5.25 55.13 -18.32
CA ASP A 338 5.13 54.95 -16.88
C ASP A 338 6.20 54.01 -16.32
N ASN A 339 6.27 53.96 -15.00
CA ASN A 339 7.19 53.11 -14.26
C ASN A 339 6.54 51.84 -13.68
N PHE A 340 5.46 51.36 -14.30
CA PHE A 340 4.58 50.32 -13.76
C PHE A 340 4.16 49.30 -14.84
N ASP A 341 5.12 48.44 -15.24
CA ASP A 341 4.91 47.33 -16.17
C ASP A 341 5.43 46.00 -15.61
N VAL A 342 5.18 44.90 -16.34
CA VAL A 342 5.84 43.61 -16.12
C VAL A 342 6.88 43.42 -17.21
N ASN A 343 8.16 43.43 -16.84
CA ASN A 343 9.27 43.40 -17.78
C ASN A 343 10.00 42.05 -17.75
N ASP A 344 10.41 41.57 -18.93
CA ASP A 344 11.24 40.37 -19.09
C ASP A 344 10.61 39.11 -18.46
N ALA A 345 9.44 38.74 -18.96
CA ALA A 345 8.66 37.62 -18.42
C ALA A 345 9.45 36.30 -18.38
N SER A 346 9.47 35.66 -17.20
CA SER A 346 10.39 34.55 -16.91
C SER A 346 9.72 33.24 -16.47
N ALA A 347 8.57 33.23 -15.80
CA ALA A 347 7.83 32.01 -15.51
C ALA A 347 6.33 32.24 -15.51
N ILE A 348 5.57 31.15 -15.68
CA ILE A 348 4.11 31.17 -15.78
C ILE A 348 3.52 30.15 -14.80
N ALA A 349 2.47 30.56 -14.08
CA ALA A 349 1.57 29.66 -13.37
C ALA A 349 0.13 29.87 -13.86
N LEU A 350 -0.65 28.80 -14.01
CA LEU A 350 -2.00 28.83 -14.57
C LEU A 350 -3.03 28.43 -13.51
N LEU A 351 -4.09 29.24 -13.39
CA LEU A 351 -5.23 29.01 -12.50
C LEU A 351 -6.48 28.76 -13.36
N PRO A 352 -6.92 27.50 -13.52
CA PRO A 352 -8.14 27.18 -14.27
C PRO A 352 -9.40 27.75 -13.62
N ALA A 353 -10.41 28.07 -14.42
CA ALA A 353 -11.75 28.46 -13.99
C ALA A 353 -12.34 27.46 -12.98
N GLY A 354 -13.05 27.96 -11.97
CA GLY A 354 -13.67 27.16 -10.92
C GLY A 354 -12.73 26.62 -9.84
N THR A 355 -11.40 26.76 -9.97
CA THR A 355 -10.43 26.27 -8.96
C THR A 355 -10.67 26.89 -7.59
N LEU A 356 -11.02 28.19 -7.55
CA LEU A 356 -11.31 28.95 -6.33
C LEU A 356 -12.80 28.92 -5.93
N GLY A 357 -13.59 28.05 -6.56
CA GLY A 357 -15.05 27.98 -6.42
C GLY A 357 -15.79 28.61 -7.59
N ALA A 358 -17.12 28.43 -7.60
CA ALA A 358 -17.99 28.73 -8.75
C ALA A 358 -18.03 30.21 -9.17
N THR A 359 -17.55 31.13 -8.33
CA THR A 359 -17.51 32.57 -8.63
C THR A 359 -16.32 32.94 -9.52
N GLN A 360 -15.27 32.12 -9.59
CA GLN A 360 -14.14 32.32 -10.48
C GLN A 360 -14.44 31.75 -11.87
N THR A 361 -15.11 32.53 -12.72
CA THR A 361 -15.61 32.08 -14.03
C THR A 361 -14.59 32.10 -15.17
N LYS A 362 -13.43 32.71 -14.98
CA LYS A 362 -12.36 32.84 -15.98
C LYS A 362 -11.09 32.13 -15.54
N ASP A 363 -10.33 31.65 -16.52
CA ASP A 363 -8.93 31.26 -16.33
C ASP A 363 -8.08 32.50 -16.03
N TYR A 364 -7.04 32.33 -15.20
CA TYR A 364 -6.01 33.34 -14.98
C TYR A 364 -4.63 32.74 -15.18
N ALA A 365 -3.67 33.56 -15.61
CA ALA A 365 -2.25 33.23 -15.53
C ALA A 365 -1.50 34.27 -14.70
N PHE A 366 -0.50 33.81 -13.97
CA PHE A 366 0.46 34.64 -13.26
C PHE A 366 1.79 34.57 -13.99
N VAL A 367 2.48 35.71 -14.10
CA VAL A 367 3.76 35.78 -14.82
C VAL A 367 4.79 36.58 -14.01
N THR A 368 5.99 36.03 -13.81
CA THR A 368 7.08 36.76 -13.15
C THR A 368 7.75 37.72 -14.13
N GLY A 369 7.95 38.97 -13.72
CA GLY A 369 8.77 39.96 -14.41
C GLY A 369 10.16 40.02 -13.79
N TRP A 370 11.20 39.63 -14.53
CA TRP A 370 12.57 39.64 -14.03
C TRP A 370 13.13 41.07 -13.88
N ASN A 371 12.65 42.00 -14.70
CA ASN A 371 12.99 43.41 -14.73
C ASN A 371 14.50 43.70 -14.82
N ARG A 372 15.06 43.48 -16.00
CA ARG A 372 16.39 43.97 -16.37
C ARG A 372 16.42 45.49 -16.28
N ILE A 373 17.37 46.00 -15.50
CA ILE A 373 17.62 47.44 -15.43
C ILE A 373 18.07 47.94 -16.80
N GLN A 374 17.39 48.97 -17.27
CA GLN A 374 17.79 49.74 -18.43
C GLN A 374 17.64 51.21 -18.10
N GLN A 375 18.77 51.93 -18.09
CA GLN A 375 18.83 53.33 -17.70
C GLN A 375 17.86 54.17 -18.55
N ASP A 376 17.17 55.09 -17.87
CA ASP A 376 16.24 56.06 -18.46
C ASP A 376 15.01 55.46 -19.15
N ILE A 377 14.73 54.16 -18.97
CA ILE A 377 13.43 53.57 -19.30
C ILE A 377 12.57 53.55 -18.04
N PRO A 378 11.48 54.34 -17.98
CA PRO A 378 10.61 54.45 -16.81
C PRO A 378 10.26 53.14 -16.10
N SER A 379 9.78 52.13 -16.82
CA SER A 379 9.35 50.87 -16.21
C SER A 379 10.48 49.92 -15.83
N ARG A 380 11.72 50.22 -16.21
CA ARG A 380 12.88 49.35 -15.99
C ARG A 380 13.94 49.98 -15.08
N ASP A 381 13.93 51.30 -14.93
CA ASP A 381 14.94 52.05 -14.19
C ASP A 381 14.46 52.42 -12.77
N PRO A 382 14.94 51.71 -11.73
CA PRO A 382 14.57 52.02 -10.36
C PRO A 382 15.11 53.35 -9.83
N TYR A 383 16.08 53.96 -10.51
CA TYR A 383 16.71 55.21 -10.10
C TYR A 383 16.15 56.43 -10.81
N ILE A 384 15.16 56.27 -11.69
CA ILE A 384 14.64 57.38 -12.50
C ILE A 384 13.98 58.45 -11.62
N ALA A 385 13.24 58.04 -10.59
CA ALA A 385 12.56 58.95 -9.67
C ALA A 385 13.53 59.69 -8.76
N GLU A 386 14.66 59.08 -8.38
CA GLU A 386 15.68 59.74 -7.56
C GLU A 386 16.45 60.83 -8.32
N ARG A 387 16.44 60.75 -9.66
CA ARG A 387 17.14 61.68 -10.56
C ARG A 387 16.25 62.84 -11.07
N GLN A 388 14.98 62.88 -10.68
CA GLN A 388 13.99 63.84 -11.17
C GLN A 388 13.21 64.51 -10.03
N THR A 389 12.86 65.80 -10.18
CA THR A 389 11.92 66.48 -9.26
C THR A 389 10.50 65.93 -9.39
N ILE A 390 9.63 66.14 -8.40
CA ILE A 390 8.22 65.69 -8.47
C ILE A 390 7.52 66.26 -9.72
N GLU A 391 7.79 67.51 -10.08
CA GLU A 391 7.22 68.16 -11.27
C GLU A 391 7.74 67.53 -12.57
N GLU A 392 9.02 67.16 -12.62
CA GLU A 392 9.63 66.43 -13.75
C GLU A 392 9.04 65.02 -13.88
N GLN A 393 8.86 64.30 -12.77
CA GLN A 393 8.25 62.97 -12.74
C GLN A 393 6.80 63.01 -13.24
N GLN A 394 6.01 63.98 -12.78
CA GLN A 394 4.63 64.19 -13.25
C GLN A 394 4.58 64.55 -14.74
N SER A 395 5.52 65.39 -15.19
CA SER A 395 5.61 65.80 -16.60
C SER A 395 6.05 64.65 -17.51
N ALA A 396 6.89 63.74 -17.02
CA ALA A 396 7.34 62.54 -17.71
C ALA A 396 6.28 61.42 -17.74
N GLY A 397 5.20 61.53 -16.95
CA GLY A 397 4.14 60.54 -16.86
C GLY A 397 4.43 59.39 -15.88
N LEU A 398 5.39 59.56 -14.98
CA LEU A 398 5.71 58.57 -13.95
C LEU A 398 4.61 58.48 -12.89
N VAL A 399 4.38 57.28 -12.37
CA VAL A 399 3.52 57.06 -11.22
C VAL A 399 4.31 57.35 -9.95
N LEU A 400 3.96 58.46 -9.30
CA LEU A 400 4.55 58.85 -8.03
C LEU A 400 4.34 57.75 -6.97
N GLY A 401 5.46 57.25 -6.43
CA GLY A 401 5.50 56.23 -5.38
C GLY A 401 5.25 54.79 -5.84
N ALA A 402 5.15 54.50 -7.15
CA ALA A 402 5.17 53.13 -7.64
C ALA A 402 6.62 52.61 -7.68
N PRO A 403 6.94 51.49 -7.01
CA PRO A 403 8.29 50.95 -7.03
C PRO A 403 8.55 50.19 -8.34
N VAL A 404 9.74 50.40 -8.90
CA VAL A 404 10.23 49.73 -10.11
C VAL A 404 11.11 48.56 -9.70
N GLY A 405 10.90 47.41 -10.33
CA GLY A 405 11.66 46.21 -10.00
C GLY A 405 10.97 44.95 -10.47
N GLY A 406 11.47 43.81 -10.00
CA GLY A 406 10.84 42.53 -10.30
C GLY A 406 9.49 42.39 -9.61
N ASN A 407 8.49 41.90 -10.34
CA ASN A 407 7.10 41.81 -9.90
C ASN A 407 6.39 40.57 -10.48
N ILE A 408 5.09 40.45 -10.22
CA ILE A 408 4.21 39.42 -10.77
C ILE A 408 3.04 40.10 -11.49
N GLY A 409 2.83 39.75 -12.75
CA GLY A 409 1.66 40.13 -13.55
C GLY A 409 0.51 39.14 -13.44
N VAL A 410 -0.72 39.63 -13.61
CA VAL A 410 -1.96 38.85 -13.68
C VAL A 410 -2.56 38.99 -15.08
N ILE A 411 -2.60 37.89 -15.81
CA ILE A 411 -3.23 37.76 -17.12
C ILE A 411 -4.63 37.18 -16.93
N GLU A 412 -5.64 37.90 -17.41
CA GLU A 412 -7.01 37.39 -17.51
C GLU A 412 -7.20 36.61 -18.82
N ASP A 413 -7.97 35.52 -18.77
CA ASP A 413 -8.38 34.73 -19.92
C ASP A 413 -7.19 34.33 -20.82
N PRO A 414 -6.16 33.67 -20.26
CA PRO A 414 -4.92 33.38 -20.98
C PRO A 414 -5.15 32.61 -22.28
N PHE A 415 -6.14 31.70 -22.33
CA PHE A 415 -6.39 30.86 -23.49
C PHE A 415 -7.42 31.42 -24.48
N GLY A 416 -8.18 32.45 -24.10
CA GLY A 416 -9.08 33.18 -24.99
C GLY A 416 -8.41 34.43 -25.53
N THR A 417 -8.71 35.59 -24.95
CA THR A 417 -8.07 36.87 -25.29
C THR A 417 -7.14 37.32 -24.17
N PRO A 418 -5.87 36.83 -24.14
CA PRO A 418 -4.99 37.07 -23.02
C PRO A 418 -4.72 38.55 -22.83
N LYS A 419 -4.95 39.06 -21.62
CA LYS A 419 -4.74 40.47 -21.28
C LYS A 419 -4.11 40.62 -19.90
N LEU A 420 -3.02 41.39 -19.82
CA LEU A 420 -2.49 41.84 -18.54
C LEU A 420 -3.47 42.86 -17.91
N ILE A 421 -3.98 42.54 -16.72
CA ILE A 421 -4.99 43.35 -16.02
C ILE A 421 -4.51 43.95 -14.71
N ALA A 422 -3.44 43.40 -14.13
CA ALA A 422 -2.85 43.88 -12.88
C ALA A 422 -1.40 43.42 -12.76
N ALA A 423 -0.64 44.07 -11.89
CA ALA A 423 0.67 43.63 -11.44
C ALA A 423 0.86 43.95 -9.95
N THR A 424 1.70 43.16 -9.27
CA THR A 424 2.18 43.46 -7.93
C THR A 424 3.17 44.62 -7.97
N ALA A 425 3.37 45.31 -6.85
CA ALA A 425 4.45 46.28 -6.71
C ALA A 425 5.84 45.66 -7.05
N GLY A 426 6.70 46.45 -7.70
CA GLY A 426 8.06 46.05 -8.03
C GLY A 426 8.96 46.00 -6.80
N TYR A 427 9.83 44.99 -6.75
CA TYR A 427 10.91 44.91 -5.76
C TYR A 427 12.26 45.17 -6.43
N PHE A 428 12.98 46.15 -5.88
CA PHE A 428 14.27 46.57 -6.39
C PHE A 428 15.25 45.40 -6.47
N LEU A 429 15.84 45.17 -7.64
CA LEU A 429 16.84 44.13 -7.91
C LEU A 429 16.44 42.70 -7.49
N SER A 430 15.15 42.38 -7.37
CA SER A 430 14.70 41.09 -6.81
C SER A 430 14.78 39.89 -7.76
N MET A 431 14.86 40.14 -9.08
CA MET A 431 15.07 39.13 -10.13
C MET A 431 14.17 37.87 -10.06
N PRO A 432 12.83 38.00 -10.06
CA PRO A 432 11.93 36.85 -10.03
C PRO A 432 12.18 35.89 -11.21
N ASP A 433 12.31 34.60 -10.92
CA ASP A 433 12.48 33.54 -11.93
C ASP A 433 11.33 32.53 -11.84
N GLY A 434 11.40 31.55 -10.93
CA GLY A 434 10.40 30.49 -10.81
C GLY A 434 9.07 30.92 -10.19
N LEU A 435 7.99 30.25 -10.60
CA LEU A 435 6.62 30.53 -10.18
C LEU A 435 5.81 29.22 -10.18
N THR A 436 5.08 28.94 -9.11
CA THR A 436 4.17 27.79 -9.04
C THR A 436 2.99 28.06 -8.12
N LEU A 437 1.86 27.39 -8.37
CA LEU A 437 0.69 27.40 -7.48
C LEU A 437 0.71 26.17 -6.57
N SER A 438 0.19 26.29 -5.35
CA SER A 438 -0.24 25.14 -4.54
C SER A 438 -1.21 24.30 -5.34
N ALA A 439 -1.30 23.01 -5.02
CA ALA A 439 -2.08 22.11 -5.83
C ALA A 439 -3.58 22.51 -5.82
N ASP A 440 -4.08 23.04 -4.70
CA ASP A 440 -5.45 23.57 -4.55
C ASP A 440 -5.67 24.94 -5.24
N GLY A 441 -4.61 25.56 -5.76
CA GLY A 441 -4.63 26.86 -6.44
C GLY A 441 -4.80 28.07 -5.52
N LYS A 442 -4.85 27.91 -4.20
CA LYS A 442 -5.10 29.02 -3.26
C LYS A 442 -3.84 29.83 -2.91
N THR A 443 -2.66 29.26 -3.11
CA THR A 443 -1.37 29.89 -2.77
C THR A 443 -0.45 29.95 -3.98
N LEU A 444 0.14 31.11 -4.26
CA LEU A 444 1.13 31.30 -5.31
C LEU A 444 2.52 31.50 -4.69
N TYR A 445 3.49 30.72 -5.14
CA TYR A 445 4.88 30.78 -4.71
C TYR A 445 5.75 31.33 -5.84
N ALA A 446 6.50 32.40 -5.57
CA ALA A 446 7.38 33.03 -6.53
C ALA A 446 8.81 33.12 -5.99
N ALA A 447 9.77 32.62 -6.75
CA ALA A 447 11.19 32.68 -6.40
C ALA A 447 11.73 34.07 -6.72
N PHE A 448 11.88 34.91 -5.69
CA PHE A 448 12.52 36.22 -5.79
C PHE A 448 14.00 36.00 -5.52
N SER A 449 14.70 35.57 -6.58
CA SER A 449 16.02 34.97 -6.49
C SER A 449 17.04 35.84 -5.74
N ALA A 450 17.07 37.14 -6.03
CA ALA A 450 18.04 38.05 -5.40
C ALA A 450 17.64 38.48 -3.97
N ASP A 451 16.36 38.35 -3.59
CA ASP A 451 15.87 38.57 -2.22
C ASP A 451 16.20 37.38 -1.29
N ASN A 452 16.83 36.34 -1.83
CA ASN A 452 17.16 35.09 -1.15
C ASN A 452 15.95 34.30 -0.60
N GLY A 453 14.79 34.40 -1.25
CA GLY A 453 13.58 33.77 -0.74
C GLY A 453 12.46 33.57 -1.75
N VAL A 454 11.49 32.79 -1.32
CA VAL A 454 10.22 32.57 -2.03
C VAL A 454 9.18 33.48 -1.40
N ARG A 455 8.60 34.37 -2.20
CA ARG A 455 7.45 35.17 -1.80
C ARG A 455 6.17 34.38 -2.01
N VAL A 456 5.21 34.58 -1.12
CA VAL A 456 3.99 33.76 -1.04
C VAL A 456 2.79 34.66 -1.16
N PHE A 457 1.83 34.34 -2.02
CA PHE A 457 0.65 35.16 -2.27
C PHE A 457 -0.65 34.35 -2.14
N ASP A 458 -1.66 35.00 -1.57
CA ASP A 458 -3.03 34.51 -1.44
C ASP A 458 -3.79 34.77 -2.74
N VAL A 459 -4.03 33.71 -3.50
CA VAL A 459 -4.60 33.77 -4.86
C VAL A 459 -6.05 34.17 -4.83
N GLN A 460 -6.80 33.71 -3.82
CA GLN A 460 -8.19 34.11 -3.62
C GLN A 460 -8.30 35.62 -3.44
N LYS A 461 -7.41 36.22 -2.65
CA LYS A 461 -7.38 37.68 -2.50
C LYS A 461 -6.97 38.38 -3.78
N ILE A 462 -5.97 37.88 -4.51
CA ILE A 462 -5.59 38.46 -5.80
C ILE A 462 -6.79 38.50 -6.75
N VAL A 463 -7.46 37.36 -6.96
CA VAL A 463 -8.62 37.25 -7.85
C VAL A 463 -9.78 38.13 -7.34
N THR A 464 -10.04 38.15 -6.04
CA THR A 464 -11.06 39.01 -5.43
C THR A 464 -10.76 40.50 -5.66
N GLU A 465 -9.50 40.89 -5.60
CA GLU A 465 -9.09 42.29 -5.73
C GLU A 465 -9.15 42.77 -7.18
N VAL A 466 -8.70 41.97 -8.15
CA VAL A 466 -8.78 42.33 -9.57
C VAL A 466 -10.21 42.32 -10.11
N THR A 467 -11.14 41.60 -9.45
CA THR A 467 -12.56 41.54 -9.82
C THR A 467 -13.44 42.57 -9.09
N LYS A 468 -12.96 43.18 -8.00
CA LYS A 468 -13.68 44.23 -7.28
C LYS A 468 -13.51 45.60 -7.95
N SER A 469 -14.62 46.19 -8.35
CA SER A 469 -14.68 47.59 -8.78
C SER A 469 -14.60 48.54 -7.57
N ALA A 470 -13.43 49.18 -7.40
CA ALA A 470 -13.28 50.57 -6.93
C ALA A 470 -12.87 50.95 -5.48
N ASN A 471 -12.46 50.08 -4.53
CA ASN A 471 -12.18 50.60 -3.16
C ASN A 471 -10.95 50.09 -2.36
N LEU A 472 -10.04 49.26 -2.90
CA LEU A 472 -8.80 48.89 -2.18
C LEU A 472 -7.55 48.82 -3.09
N VAL A 473 -7.71 48.54 -4.38
CA VAL A 473 -6.71 48.83 -5.41
C VAL A 473 -6.42 50.33 -5.42
N LYS A 474 -5.14 50.73 -5.34
CA LYS A 474 -4.76 52.08 -5.75
C LYS A 474 -4.98 52.18 -7.26
N GLN A 475 -6.18 52.61 -7.65
CA GLN A 475 -6.47 52.89 -9.05
C GLN A 475 -5.62 54.08 -9.47
N ILE A 476 -4.66 53.82 -10.35
CA ILE A 476 -3.84 54.88 -10.93
C ILE A 476 -4.61 55.38 -12.14
N SER A 477 -5.31 56.50 -11.95
CA SER A 477 -6.01 57.21 -13.03
C SER A 477 -5.04 58.13 -13.77
N ARG A 478 -4.96 57.99 -15.09
CA ARG A 478 -4.12 58.78 -15.99
C ARG A 478 -4.92 59.32 -17.17
N ARG A 479 -4.24 60.08 -18.05
CA ARG A 479 -4.84 60.64 -19.28
C ARG A 479 -5.25 59.55 -20.30
N ASP A 480 -4.71 58.34 -20.18
CA ASP A 480 -4.86 57.21 -21.11
C ASP A 480 -5.63 56.00 -20.52
N GLY A 481 -6.05 56.04 -19.26
CA GLY A 481 -6.85 54.98 -18.64
C GLY A 481 -6.74 54.92 -17.12
N THR A 482 -7.41 53.92 -16.54
CA THR A 482 -7.34 53.58 -15.10
C THR A 482 -6.79 52.17 -14.95
N PHE A 483 -5.78 51.99 -14.11
CA PHE A 483 -5.06 50.72 -13.93
C PHE A 483 -5.05 50.27 -12.48
N ASN A 484 -4.94 48.96 -12.29
CA ASN A 484 -4.97 48.35 -10.97
C ASN A 484 -3.55 48.00 -10.48
N LEU A 485 -3.07 48.72 -9.46
CA LEU A 485 -1.88 48.35 -8.69
C LEU A 485 -2.27 47.50 -7.49
N LEU A 486 -1.78 46.26 -7.44
CA LEU A 486 -1.94 45.39 -6.28
C LEU A 486 -0.91 45.79 -5.22
N GLU A 487 -1.34 46.56 -4.22
CA GLU A 487 -0.48 46.91 -3.09
C GLU A 487 -0.08 45.66 -2.32
N ILE A 488 1.21 45.58 -2.03
CA ILE A 488 1.82 44.52 -1.24
C ILE A 488 2.27 45.15 0.07
N SER A 489 1.91 44.60 1.23
CA SER A 489 2.44 45.05 2.52
C SER A 489 2.79 43.83 3.36
N PRO A 490 3.99 43.76 3.95
CA PRO A 490 4.13 44.38 5.27
C PRO A 490 5.48 45.07 5.49
N LEU A 491 5.47 46.34 5.91
CA LEU A 491 6.67 47.01 6.41
C LEU A 491 6.89 46.62 7.88
N ALA A 492 7.59 45.52 8.12
CA ALA A 492 8.25 45.27 9.40
C ALA A 492 9.76 45.27 9.15
N GLY A 493 10.36 46.47 9.13
CA GLY A 493 11.79 46.57 8.85
C GLY A 493 12.38 47.96 8.79
N LEU A 494 11.90 48.93 9.57
CA LEU A 494 12.73 50.05 10.05
C LEU A 494 12.15 50.49 11.40
N SER A 495 12.81 50.07 12.48
CA SER A 495 12.56 50.60 13.82
C SER A 495 12.89 52.08 13.83
N GLY A 496 11.88 52.95 13.80
CA GLY A 496 12.02 54.35 14.20
C GLY A 496 11.15 55.36 13.46
N ILE A 497 10.24 55.99 14.24
CA ILE A 497 9.61 57.32 14.06
C ILE A 497 8.58 57.40 12.92
N GLY A 498 7.25 57.54 13.11
CA GLY A 498 6.40 57.92 14.24
C GLY A 498 4.90 57.62 13.93
N PRO A 499 3.94 58.12 14.73
CA PRO A 499 2.60 57.53 14.82
C PRO A 499 1.50 58.26 14.03
N LEU A 500 0.38 57.55 13.84
CA LEU A 500 -0.99 57.97 13.46
C LEU A 500 -1.36 57.88 11.96
N ASN A 501 -1.75 56.68 11.52
CA ASN A 501 -3.14 56.33 11.16
C ASN A 501 -3.22 54.83 10.80
N ASN A 502 -4.16 54.10 11.42
CA ASN A 502 -4.37 52.65 11.28
C ASN A 502 -4.36 52.16 9.81
N PRO A 503 -3.57 51.13 9.44
CA PRO A 503 -3.73 50.49 8.14
C PRO A 503 -4.96 49.58 8.16
N LEU A 504 -6.02 49.98 7.45
CA LEU A 504 -7.13 49.09 7.13
C LEU A 504 -6.69 48.09 6.03
N ASN A 505 -6.39 46.86 6.49
CA ASN A 505 -6.77 45.56 5.88
C ASN A 505 -5.83 44.76 4.94
N ALA A 506 -5.68 43.48 5.29
CA ALA A 506 -5.36 42.26 4.53
C ALA A 506 -4.36 42.29 3.36
N SER A 507 -3.07 42.02 3.63
CA SER A 507 -2.09 41.75 2.57
C SER A 507 -2.46 40.53 1.70
N ILE A 508 -2.27 40.69 0.39
CA ILE A 508 -2.23 39.61 -0.62
C ILE A 508 -0.95 38.79 -0.52
N GLU A 509 0.16 39.37 -0.06
CA GLU A 509 1.41 38.66 0.23
C GLU A 509 1.39 38.14 1.66
N LEU A 510 1.64 36.85 1.81
CA LEU A 510 1.84 36.18 3.09
C LEU A 510 3.33 36.28 3.50
N ALA A 511 3.69 35.73 4.66
CA ALA A 511 5.08 35.77 5.12
C ALA A 511 6.02 35.11 4.08
N PRO A 512 7.10 35.80 3.63
CA PRO A 512 8.04 35.22 2.70
C PRO A 512 8.86 34.10 3.36
N ILE A 513 9.32 33.17 2.53
CA ILE A 513 10.07 32.00 2.96
C ILE A 513 11.54 32.23 2.63
N GLY A 514 12.36 32.37 3.67
CA GLY A 514 13.82 32.42 3.52
C GLY A 514 14.37 31.05 3.16
N THR A 515 14.45 30.72 1.87
CA THR A 515 15.11 29.49 1.39
C THR A 515 16.62 29.53 1.64
N GLY A 516 17.13 30.71 2.04
CA GLY A 516 18.47 30.95 2.58
C GLY A 516 19.45 31.53 1.56
N ARG A 517 19.11 31.45 0.26
CA ARG A 517 19.99 31.71 -0.90
C ARG A 517 19.17 32.04 -2.13
N PHE A 518 19.71 31.90 -3.35
CA PHE A 518 19.12 32.31 -4.63
C PHE A 518 18.16 31.25 -5.23
N PRO A 519 16.86 31.19 -4.85
CA PRO A 519 15.93 30.19 -5.38
C PRO A 519 15.64 30.46 -6.85
N GLN A 520 15.46 29.41 -7.63
CA GLN A 520 15.05 29.50 -9.03
C GLN A 520 13.90 28.55 -9.33
N GLY A 521 14.18 27.33 -9.81
CA GLY A 521 13.16 26.34 -10.09
C GLY A 521 12.38 25.97 -8.84
N LEU A 522 11.06 26.06 -8.94
CA LEU A 522 10.11 25.67 -7.90
C LEU A 522 9.30 24.46 -8.38
N ALA A 523 9.09 23.49 -7.50
CA ALA A 523 8.20 22.35 -7.75
C ALA A 523 7.49 21.94 -6.47
N ILE A 524 6.25 21.50 -6.60
CA ILE A 524 5.44 21.04 -5.46
C ILE A 524 5.28 19.52 -5.56
N ALA A 525 5.54 18.85 -4.44
CA ALA A 525 5.13 17.47 -4.20
C ALA A 525 3.94 17.52 -3.23
N GLU A 526 2.74 17.44 -3.79
CA GLU A 526 1.47 17.46 -3.07
C GLU A 526 0.44 16.69 -3.89
N ASP A 527 -0.28 15.78 -3.24
CA ASP A 527 -1.47 15.18 -3.82
C ASP A 527 -2.71 16.02 -3.50
N LEU A 528 -3.61 16.07 -4.46
CA LEU A 528 -4.91 16.70 -4.35
C LEU A 528 -6.02 15.75 -4.00
N ILE A 529 -5.76 14.46 -4.19
CA ILE A 529 -6.69 13.42 -3.81
C ILE A 529 -6.45 13.14 -2.34
N LYS A 530 -7.47 13.39 -1.53
CA LYS A 530 -7.48 13.02 -0.12
C LYS A 530 -8.56 11.98 0.08
N VAL A 531 -8.16 10.83 0.64
CA VAL A 531 -9.08 9.77 1.01
C VAL A 531 -8.87 9.37 2.45
N ASP A 532 -9.92 9.55 3.24
CA ASP A 532 -10.03 8.98 4.57
C ASP A 532 -10.85 7.69 4.46
N LEU A 533 -10.28 6.53 4.83
CA LEU A 533 -10.94 5.23 4.78
C LEU A 533 -10.95 4.60 6.19
N GLY A 534 -12.13 4.17 6.61
CA GLY A 534 -12.32 3.47 7.87
C GLY A 534 -13.73 2.90 7.98
N PHE A 535 -14.26 2.92 9.20
CA PHE A 535 -15.57 2.42 9.57
C PHE A 535 -16.55 3.58 9.81
N GLY A 536 -17.85 3.32 9.67
CA GLY A 536 -18.90 4.26 10.07
C GLY A 536 -18.95 4.49 11.58
N ASP A 537 -19.89 5.33 12.04
CA ASP A 537 -19.96 5.77 13.44
C ASP A 537 -20.06 4.58 14.43
N ALA A 538 -19.35 4.67 15.57
CA ALA A 538 -19.54 3.80 16.71
C ALA A 538 -21.04 3.73 17.15
N PRO A 539 -21.60 2.55 17.47
CA PRO A 539 -22.97 2.43 17.96
C PRO A 539 -23.09 3.16 19.31
N GLY A 540 -23.80 4.30 19.34
CA GLY A 540 -24.00 5.00 20.60
C GLY A 540 -24.64 6.38 20.56
N VAL A 541 -24.85 7.01 19.40
CA VAL A 541 -25.59 8.29 19.36
C VAL A 541 -27.08 8.01 19.55
N PRO A 542 -27.72 8.49 20.63
CA PRO A 542 -29.17 8.35 20.80
C PRO A 542 -29.91 9.02 19.63
N PRO A 543 -31.11 8.56 19.24
CA PRO A 543 -31.88 9.10 18.11
C PRO A 543 -32.44 10.52 18.33
N THR A 544 -31.81 11.35 19.15
CA THR A 544 -32.29 12.67 19.58
C THR A 544 -31.43 13.85 19.12
N GLN A 545 -30.37 13.63 18.32
CA GLN A 545 -29.67 14.71 17.62
C GLN A 545 -29.95 14.68 16.11
N PRO A 546 -30.03 15.85 15.43
CA PRO A 546 -29.96 15.90 13.97
C PRO A 546 -28.65 15.24 13.53
N ALA A 547 -28.72 14.30 12.59
CA ALA A 547 -27.52 13.66 12.06
C ALA A 547 -26.51 14.73 11.58
N PRO A 548 -25.24 14.69 12.00
CA PRO A 548 -24.25 15.65 11.55
C PRO A 548 -24.12 15.58 10.03
N THR A 549 -23.91 16.73 9.38
CA THR A 549 -23.66 16.80 7.92
C THR A 549 -22.28 16.25 7.53
N SER A 550 -21.42 15.94 8.50
CA SER A 550 -20.13 15.29 8.34
C SER A 550 -20.03 14.09 9.30
N PRO A 551 -20.14 12.85 8.80
CA PRO A 551 -20.00 11.65 9.63
C PRO A 551 -18.56 11.44 10.12
N GLN A 552 -18.36 10.72 11.25
CA GLN A 552 -17.02 10.27 11.64
C GLN A 552 -16.60 9.03 10.83
N ILE A 553 -15.27 8.90 10.64
CA ILE A 553 -14.61 7.74 10.05
C ILE A 553 -13.67 7.18 11.13
N ASP A 554 -14.00 6.00 11.65
CA ASP A 554 -13.25 5.35 12.71
C ASP A 554 -12.24 4.34 12.14
N LEU A 555 -11.06 4.21 12.76
CA LEU A 555 -10.04 3.25 12.31
C LEU A 555 -10.16 1.87 12.96
N VAL A 556 -11.09 1.71 13.91
CA VAL A 556 -11.24 0.50 14.71
C VAL A 556 -12.66 -0.01 14.56
N ALA A 557 -12.79 -1.26 14.13
CA ALA A 557 -14.09 -1.93 14.07
C ALA A 557 -14.61 -2.24 15.48
N GLU A 558 -15.93 -2.34 15.60
CA GLU A 558 -16.60 -2.63 16.87
C GLU A 558 -16.28 -4.04 17.39
N PRO A 559 -16.16 -4.22 18.72
CA PRO A 559 -16.02 -5.56 19.31
C PRO A 559 -17.18 -6.46 18.92
N GLY A 560 -16.86 -7.62 18.30
CA GLY A 560 -17.86 -8.60 17.89
C GLY A 560 -18.62 -8.26 16.60
N ASP A 561 -18.28 -7.17 15.90
CA ASP A 561 -18.86 -6.85 14.59
C ASP A 561 -18.14 -7.62 13.48
N THR A 562 -18.87 -8.55 12.86
CA THR A 562 -18.39 -9.36 11.73
C THR A 562 -18.84 -8.80 10.38
N THR A 563 -19.72 -7.79 10.35
CA THR A 563 -20.23 -7.18 9.11
C THR A 563 -20.12 -5.66 9.16
N PRO A 564 -18.89 -5.11 9.27
CA PRO A 564 -18.70 -3.69 9.49
C PRO A 564 -19.19 -2.83 8.33
N LEU A 565 -19.64 -1.62 8.67
CA LEU A 565 -19.93 -0.56 7.71
C LEU A 565 -18.62 0.14 7.34
N PHE A 566 -18.13 -0.06 6.12
CA PHE A 566 -17.02 0.73 5.61
C PHE A 566 -17.52 2.11 5.21
N ARG A 567 -16.77 3.14 5.60
CA ARG A 567 -17.03 4.52 5.24
C ARG A 567 -15.75 5.16 4.75
N TRP A 568 -15.85 5.91 3.66
CA TRP A 568 -14.75 6.73 3.20
C TRP A 568 -15.21 8.09 2.71
N LYS A 569 -14.31 9.06 2.81
CA LYS A 569 -14.45 10.39 2.24
C LYS A 569 -13.38 10.54 1.18
N ALA A 570 -13.76 10.82 -0.06
CA ALA A 570 -12.82 11.06 -1.14
C ALA A 570 -13.04 12.45 -1.73
N THR A 571 -11.97 13.25 -1.75
CA THR A 571 -12.00 14.62 -2.26
C THR A 571 -10.88 14.87 -3.24
N TYR A 572 -11.10 15.79 -4.16
CA TYR A 572 -10.08 16.33 -5.06
C TYR A 572 -10.04 17.85 -4.84
N LYS A 573 -8.89 18.40 -4.45
CA LYS A 573 -8.75 19.83 -4.09
C LYS A 573 -9.73 20.28 -2.98
N ASP A 574 -9.95 19.43 -1.98
CA ASP A 574 -10.94 19.63 -0.90
C ASP A 574 -12.39 19.82 -1.39
N GLN A 575 -12.68 19.45 -2.63
CA GLN A 575 -14.03 19.39 -3.22
C GLN A 575 -14.43 17.93 -3.46
N PRO A 576 -15.74 17.63 -3.65
CA PRO A 576 -16.15 16.32 -4.13
C PRO A 576 -15.35 15.91 -5.38
N LEU A 577 -15.13 14.61 -5.54
CA LEU A 577 -14.46 14.09 -6.74
C LEU A 577 -15.17 14.62 -8.01
N PRO A 578 -14.43 14.94 -9.09
CA PRO A 578 -15.01 15.43 -10.32
C PRO A 578 -16.03 14.46 -10.92
N ASP A 579 -16.98 14.98 -11.68
CA ASP A 579 -17.98 14.16 -12.37
C ASP A 579 -17.33 13.05 -13.22
N GLY A 580 -17.85 11.82 -13.09
CA GLY A 580 -17.33 10.63 -13.77
C GLY A 580 -16.18 9.93 -13.04
N TRP A 581 -15.61 10.52 -11.99
CA TRP A 581 -14.63 9.83 -11.14
C TRP A 581 -15.34 8.86 -10.20
N THR A 582 -14.70 7.71 -9.96
CA THR A 582 -15.25 6.64 -9.13
C THR A 582 -14.25 6.16 -8.09
N THR A 583 -14.74 5.51 -7.03
CA THR A 583 -13.90 4.87 -6.02
C THR A 583 -14.30 3.42 -5.89
N LYS A 584 -13.33 2.52 -5.77
CA LYS A 584 -13.58 1.09 -5.60
C LYS A 584 -12.86 0.55 -4.36
N LEU A 585 -13.65 -0.06 -3.48
CA LEU A 585 -13.21 -0.70 -2.24
C LEU A 585 -12.81 -2.17 -2.50
N TYR A 586 -11.66 -2.55 -1.95
CA TYR A 586 -11.09 -3.88 -1.96
C TYR A 586 -10.85 -4.32 -0.52
N LEU A 587 -11.02 -5.60 -0.23
CA LEU A 587 -10.83 -6.16 1.11
C LEU A 587 -10.21 -7.55 0.99
N SER A 588 -9.15 -7.79 1.75
CA SER A 588 -8.41 -9.06 1.74
C SER A 588 -7.73 -9.32 3.08
N VAL A 589 -7.40 -10.59 3.37
CA VAL A 589 -6.49 -10.97 4.45
C VAL A 589 -5.02 -10.85 4.04
N PHE A 590 -4.77 -10.66 2.74
CA PHE A 590 -3.44 -10.42 2.16
C PHE A 590 -3.23 -8.94 1.84
N GLY A 591 -1.99 -8.49 1.88
CA GLY A 591 -1.62 -7.10 1.66
C GLY A 591 -1.69 -6.63 0.19
N PRO A 592 -1.37 -5.34 -0.08
CA PRO A 592 -1.42 -4.71 -1.41
C PRO A 592 -0.73 -5.50 -2.53
N LYS A 593 0.37 -6.19 -2.24
CA LYS A 593 1.18 -6.93 -3.22
C LYS A 593 0.94 -8.43 -3.26
N THR A 594 0.28 -8.97 -2.23
CA THR A 594 0.06 -10.41 -2.04
C THR A 594 -1.42 -10.79 -2.14
N GLY A 595 -2.28 -9.86 -2.53
CA GLY A 595 -3.63 -10.18 -2.99
C GLY A 595 -4.73 -9.17 -2.74
N LEU A 596 -4.46 -7.99 -2.14
CA LEU A 596 -5.50 -6.96 -1.93
C LEU A 596 -5.93 -6.26 -3.22
N PHE A 597 -5.05 -6.07 -4.19
CA PHE A 597 -5.38 -5.45 -5.47
C PHE A 597 -5.17 -6.41 -6.64
N PRO A 598 -5.94 -6.26 -7.72
CA PRO A 598 -5.63 -6.94 -8.98
C PRO A 598 -4.26 -6.46 -9.51
N PRO A 599 -3.59 -7.28 -10.33
CA PRO A 599 -2.35 -6.87 -10.99
C PRO A 599 -2.56 -5.61 -11.82
N ASN A 600 -1.54 -4.75 -11.88
CA ASN A 600 -1.61 -3.45 -12.54
C ASN A 600 -1.74 -3.53 -14.07
N ASN A 601 -1.51 -4.69 -14.67
CA ASN A 601 -1.57 -4.90 -16.11
C ASN A 601 -2.80 -5.75 -16.48
N LEU A 602 -3.68 -5.22 -17.33
CA LEU A 602 -4.93 -5.87 -17.78
C LEU A 602 -4.71 -7.16 -18.58
N VAL A 603 -3.47 -7.49 -18.94
CA VAL A 603 -3.11 -8.70 -19.68
C VAL A 603 -2.75 -9.87 -18.75
N GLU A 604 -2.47 -9.61 -17.46
CA GLU A 604 -2.10 -10.65 -16.50
C GLU A 604 -3.35 -11.29 -15.85
N ILE A 605 -3.33 -12.62 -15.72
CA ILE A 605 -4.36 -13.36 -14.97
C ILE A 605 -4.26 -12.91 -13.50
N ASP A 606 -5.37 -12.45 -12.92
CA ASP A 606 -5.45 -12.12 -11.50
C ASP A 606 -5.32 -13.38 -10.64
N GLN A 607 -4.09 -13.66 -10.21
CA GLN A 607 -3.76 -14.83 -9.39
C GLN A 607 -4.37 -14.77 -7.98
N TYR A 608 -4.94 -13.62 -7.59
CA TYR A 608 -5.55 -13.37 -6.29
C TYR A 608 -7.03 -13.01 -6.41
N ALA A 609 -7.73 -13.51 -7.43
CA ALA A 609 -9.13 -13.17 -7.71
C ALA A 609 -10.11 -13.47 -6.53
N HIS A 610 -9.71 -14.28 -5.55
CA HIS A 610 -10.55 -14.73 -4.43
C HIS A 610 -10.53 -13.77 -3.20
N ARG A 611 -10.41 -12.47 -3.44
CA ARG A 611 -10.55 -11.42 -2.41
C ARG A 611 -11.94 -11.43 -1.75
N ILE A 612 -12.02 -10.90 -0.53
CA ILE A 612 -13.30 -10.73 0.18
C ILE A 612 -14.15 -9.69 -0.54
N LEU A 613 -13.61 -8.51 -0.83
CA LEU A 613 -14.22 -7.53 -1.72
C LEU A 613 -13.29 -7.26 -2.89
N ASN A 614 -13.85 -7.27 -4.09
CA ASN A 614 -13.10 -7.10 -5.34
C ASN A 614 -13.61 -5.88 -6.11
N GLY A 615 -13.24 -4.69 -5.65
CA GLY A 615 -13.49 -3.44 -6.34
C GLY A 615 -14.96 -3.03 -6.35
N ILE A 616 -15.58 -2.93 -5.17
CA ILE A 616 -16.98 -2.54 -5.01
C ILE A 616 -17.10 -1.02 -4.89
N GLU A 617 -18.08 -0.43 -5.57
CA GLU A 617 -18.41 0.98 -5.43
C GLU A 617 -19.28 1.22 -4.20
N GLY A 618 -18.99 2.29 -3.47
CA GLY A 618 -19.81 2.69 -2.33
C GLY A 618 -21.06 3.46 -2.75
N VAL A 619 -22.07 3.44 -1.89
CA VAL A 619 -23.28 4.26 -2.05
C VAL A 619 -23.10 5.60 -1.37
N HIS A 620 -23.69 6.64 -1.94
CA HIS A 620 -23.80 7.96 -1.31
C HIS A 620 -24.93 7.94 -0.27
N PRO A 621 -24.66 8.09 1.04
CA PRO A 621 -25.71 8.07 2.04
C PRO A 621 -26.33 9.47 2.15
N VAL A 622 -27.64 9.59 1.96
CA VAL A 622 -28.37 10.84 2.24
C VAL A 622 -28.64 10.90 3.76
N PRO A 623 -28.32 11.98 4.49
CA PRO A 623 -28.13 13.36 4.02
C PRO A 623 -26.67 13.86 3.93
N PHE A 624 -25.68 12.96 3.83
CA PHE A 624 -24.27 13.38 3.86
C PHE A 624 -23.81 14.06 2.57
N LEU A 625 -22.69 14.76 2.67
CA LEU A 625 -22.09 15.47 1.55
C LEU A 625 -21.61 14.50 0.44
N PRO A 626 -21.60 14.93 -0.84
CA PRO A 626 -21.33 14.05 -1.98
C PRO A 626 -19.96 13.36 -2.00
N GLU A 627 -18.99 13.84 -1.22
CA GLU A 627 -17.67 13.25 -1.07
C GLU A 627 -17.64 11.97 -0.22
N TYR A 628 -18.70 11.70 0.55
CA TYR A 628 -18.80 10.49 1.37
C TYR A 628 -19.35 9.31 0.57
N ARG A 629 -18.86 8.12 0.91
CA ARG A 629 -19.34 6.83 0.42
C ARG A 629 -19.40 5.84 1.57
N GLU A 630 -20.35 4.93 1.48
CA GLU A 630 -20.47 3.81 2.40
C GLU A 630 -20.62 2.49 1.67
N PHE A 631 -20.13 1.43 2.32
CA PHE A 631 -20.39 0.07 1.91
C PHE A 631 -20.68 -0.77 3.15
N ASN A 632 -21.92 -1.24 3.26
CA ASN A 632 -22.35 -2.07 4.38
C ASN A 632 -22.09 -3.54 4.06
N MET A 633 -21.23 -4.20 4.83
CA MET A 633 -20.94 -5.63 4.66
C MET A 633 -22.19 -6.51 4.84
N ASN A 634 -23.23 -6.06 5.55
CA ASN A 634 -24.51 -6.77 5.63
C ASN A 634 -25.22 -6.89 4.27
N SER A 635 -24.86 -6.08 3.26
CA SER A 635 -25.37 -6.24 1.90
C SER A 635 -24.76 -7.45 1.17
N VAL A 636 -23.72 -8.05 1.74
CA VAL A 636 -23.09 -9.28 1.27
C VAL A 636 -22.94 -10.23 2.46
N PRO A 637 -24.07 -10.71 3.05
CA PRO A 637 -24.06 -11.45 4.31
C PRO A 637 -23.27 -12.76 4.23
N ASP A 638 -23.09 -13.31 3.03
CA ASP A 638 -22.18 -14.43 2.73
C ASP A 638 -20.68 -14.09 2.92
N ARG A 639 -20.34 -12.91 3.46
CA ARG A 639 -18.96 -12.41 3.61
C ARG A 639 -18.70 -11.80 4.98
N ALA A 640 -19.34 -12.33 6.02
CA ALA A 640 -18.97 -12.02 7.39
C ALA A 640 -17.46 -12.25 7.62
N LEU A 641 -16.84 -11.32 8.34
CA LEU A 641 -15.42 -11.31 8.65
C LEU A 641 -15.18 -12.07 9.96
N THR A 642 -14.17 -12.93 9.99
CA THR A 642 -13.68 -13.64 11.18
C THR A 642 -13.13 -12.66 12.22
N LEU A 643 -13.59 -12.78 13.47
CA LEU A 643 -13.09 -11.99 14.60
C LEU A 643 -11.63 -12.36 14.94
N GLY A 644 -10.86 -11.42 15.48
CA GLY A 644 -9.44 -11.62 15.79
C GLY A 644 -8.52 -11.63 14.58
N GLN A 645 -9.06 -11.78 13.37
CA GLN A 645 -8.31 -11.76 12.12
C GLN A 645 -7.91 -10.33 11.74
N ARG A 646 -6.71 -10.21 11.19
CA ARG A 646 -6.24 -8.98 10.54
C ARG A 646 -6.66 -8.96 9.07
N TYR A 647 -7.12 -7.80 8.63
CA TYR A 647 -7.54 -7.51 7.26
C TYR A 647 -6.84 -6.27 6.73
N PHE A 648 -6.75 -6.21 5.40
CA PHE A 648 -6.32 -5.04 4.64
C PHE A 648 -7.51 -4.54 3.82
N ALA A 649 -7.84 -3.26 3.96
CA ALA A 649 -8.80 -2.58 3.11
C ALA A 649 -8.05 -1.62 2.17
N GLY A 650 -8.42 -1.63 0.90
CA GLY A 650 -7.82 -0.81 -0.13
C GLY A 650 -8.87 -0.01 -0.89
N LEU A 651 -8.63 1.27 -1.14
CA LEU A 651 -9.45 2.09 -2.03
C LEU A 651 -8.64 2.50 -3.24
N LYS A 652 -9.16 2.29 -4.44
CA LYS A 652 -8.62 2.91 -5.67
C LYS A 652 -9.56 4.01 -6.15
N VAL A 653 -8.99 5.17 -6.45
CA VAL A 653 -9.70 6.29 -7.10
C VAL A 653 -9.45 6.22 -8.60
N PHE A 654 -10.50 6.28 -9.40
CA PHE A 654 -10.43 6.23 -10.85
C PHE A 654 -10.97 7.53 -11.44
N ASP A 655 -10.31 8.05 -12.48
CA ASP A 655 -10.85 9.15 -13.27
C ASP A 655 -11.99 8.69 -14.21
N ALA A 656 -12.56 9.64 -14.94
CA ALA A 656 -13.60 9.39 -15.93
C ALA A 656 -13.16 8.51 -17.12
N GLN A 657 -11.85 8.31 -17.32
CA GLN A 657 -11.27 7.45 -18.36
C GLN A 657 -10.95 6.04 -17.81
N GLY A 658 -11.13 5.80 -16.51
CA GLY A 658 -10.83 4.54 -15.85
C GLY A 658 -9.36 4.37 -15.44
N ASN A 659 -8.55 5.43 -15.48
CA ASN A 659 -7.17 5.39 -14.98
C ASN A 659 -7.16 5.52 -13.46
N VAL A 660 -6.30 4.75 -12.79
CA VAL A 660 -6.08 4.89 -11.35
C VAL A 660 -5.38 6.22 -11.09
N ARG A 661 -5.97 7.04 -10.23
CA ARG A 661 -5.44 8.34 -9.82
C ARG A 661 -4.86 8.34 -8.41
N ASP A 662 -5.38 7.47 -7.54
CA ASP A 662 -4.85 7.28 -6.20
C ASP A 662 -5.15 5.86 -5.70
N THR A 663 -4.33 5.35 -4.78
CA THR A 663 -4.50 4.05 -4.12
C THR A 663 -4.18 4.17 -2.63
N ILE A 664 -5.20 3.92 -1.81
CA ILE A 664 -5.12 4.02 -0.36
C ILE A 664 -5.23 2.62 0.22
N VAL A 665 -4.42 2.33 1.23
CA VAL A 665 -4.46 1.06 1.96
C VAL A 665 -4.48 1.36 3.44
N THR A 666 -5.37 0.70 4.15
CA THR A 666 -5.38 0.64 5.61
C THR A 666 -5.42 -0.82 6.05
N GLU A 667 -4.94 -1.07 7.25
CA GLU A 667 -5.09 -2.37 7.91
C GLU A 667 -5.91 -2.21 9.18
N PHE A 668 -6.66 -3.24 9.52
CA PHE A 668 -7.40 -3.30 10.77
C PHE A 668 -7.46 -4.74 11.27
N GLN A 669 -7.67 -4.90 12.57
CA GLN A 669 -7.93 -6.18 13.19
C GLN A 669 -9.29 -6.13 13.86
N LEU A 670 -10.16 -7.08 13.55
CA LEU A 670 -11.42 -7.19 14.27
C LEU A 670 -11.15 -7.64 15.70
N LYS A 671 -11.75 -6.94 16.66
CA LYS A 671 -11.62 -7.33 18.06
C LYS A 671 -12.36 -8.63 18.31
N HIS A 672 -11.78 -9.50 19.15
CA HIS A 672 -12.46 -10.70 19.62
C HIS A 672 -13.79 -10.35 20.30
N ALA A 673 -14.75 -11.27 20.25
CA ALA A 673 -15.97 -11.14 21.00
C ALA A 673 -15.65 -11.07 22.51
N PRO A 674 -16.31 -10.20 23.29
CA PRO A 674 -16.12 -10.17 24.73
C PRO A 674 -16.55 -11.50 25.34
N ALA A 675 -15.70 -12.08 26.19
CA ALA A 675 -16.03 -13.32 26.90
C ALA A 675 -17.15 -13.07 27.91
N THR A 676 -18.28 -13.74 27.73
CA THR A 676 -19.45 -13.70 28.64
C THR A 676 -19.49 -14.86 29.62
N THR A 677 -18.51 -15.77 29.54
CA THR A 677 -18.36 -16.96 30.37
C THR A 677 -16.93 -17.03 30.93
N PRO A 678 -16.64 -17.93 31.89
CA PRO A 678 -15.34 -17.98 32.55
C PRO A 678 -14.14 -18.14 31.60
N PHE A 679 -14.30 -18.88 30.50
CA PHE A 679 -13.33 -19.01 29.42
C PHE A 679 -13.96 -18.59 28.10
N SER A 680 -13.21 -17.93 27.20
CA SER A 680 -13.75 -17.57 25.87
C SER A 680 -14.12 -18.80 25.04
N SER A 681 -13.38 -19.90 25.23
CA SER A 681 -13.68 -21.24 24.72
C SER A 681 -12.95 -22.30 25.55
N VAL A 682 -13.49 -23.52 25.56
CA VAL A 682 -12.82 -24.74 26.03
C VAL A 682 -12.79 -25.73 24.87
N THR A 683 -11.62 -25.92 24.28
CA THR A 683 -11.46 -26.75 23.09
C THR A 683 -10.64 -28.00 23.39
N VAL A 684 -11.11 -29.18 22.98
CA VAL A 684 -10.39 -30.45 23.10
C VAL A 684 -9.95 -30.89 21.71
N VAL A 685 -8.64 -30.99 21.49
CA VAL A 685 -8.02 -31.30 20.20
C VAL A 685 -7.39 -32.69 20.28
N THR A 686 -8.01 -33.67 19.64
CA THR A 686 -7.64 -35.10 19.78
C THR A 686 -7.02 -35.63 18.50
N HIS A 687 -5.76 -36.08 18.60
CA HIS A 687 -5.00 -36.64 17.50
C HIS A 687 -5.50 -38.04 17.08
N GLY A 688 -5.08 -38.48 15.91
CA GLY A 688 -5.46 -39.76 15.30
C GLY A 688 -4.56 -40.95 15.65
N PHE A 689 -4.61 -41.96 14.78
CA PHE A 689 -3.70 -43.12 14.79
C PHE A 689 -2.24 -42.66 14.67
N GLU A 690 -1.39 -43.10 15.61
CA GLU A 690 0.05 -42.87 15.60
C GLU A 690 0.78 -44.20 15.57
N THR A 691 1.84 -44.35 14.77
CA THR A 691 2.50 -45.65 14.59
C THR A 691 3.67 -45.86 15.57
N ARG A 692 3.88 -47.09 16.05
CA ARG A 692 5.13 -47.54 16.74
C ARG A 692 6.42 -47.24 16.00
N LEU A 693 6.34 -46.95 14.70
CA LEU A 693 7.48 -46.56 13.88
C LEU A 693 7.87 -45.09 14.07
N ASP A 694 7.03 -44.27 14.73
CA ASP A 694 7.37 -42.92 15.12
C ASP A 694 8.42 -42.95 16.25
N PRO A 695 9.60 -42.32 16.08
CA PRO A 695 10.59 -42.19 17.14
C PRO A 695 10.05 -41.60 18.45
N ALA A 696 8.97 -40.82 18.39
CA ALA A 696 8.29 -40.21 19.52
C ALA A 696 7.17 -41.08 20.12
N TYR A 697 6.91 -42.29 19.63
CA TYR A 697 5.78 -43.13 20.06
C TYR A 697 5.74 -43.43 21.58
N ASN A 698 6.90 -43.51 22.23
CA ASN A 698 7.01 -43.69 23.69
C ASN A 698 7.06 -42.36 24.46
N ALA A 699 6.81 -41.23 23.80
CA ALA A 699 6.84 -39.92 24.44
C ALA A 699 5.70 -39.76 25.44
N VAL A 700 5.97 -38.99 26.50
CA VAL A 700 4.99 -38.65 27.54
C VAL A 700 4.02 -37.55 27.07
N ARG A 701 4.11 -37.11 25.79
CA ARG A 701 3.34 -35.99 25.24
C ARG A 701 2.65 -36.35 23.90
N PRO A 702 1.55 -35.66 23.55
CA PRO A 702 0.89 -35.78 22.24
C PRO A 702 1.79 -35.37 21.05
N PRO A 703 1.38 -35.65 19.80
CA PRO A 703 2.08 -35.19 18.60
C PRO A 703 2.19 -33.66 18.56
N ASP A 704 3.38 -33.16 18.18
CA ASP A 704 3.68 -31.71 18.11
C ASP A 704 2.69 -30.95 17.20
N ALA A 705 2.24 -31.57 16.11
CA ALA A 705 1.30 -30.97 15.16
C ALA A 705 -0.03 -30.56 15.80
N PHE A 706 -0.56 -31.39 16.71
CA PHE A 706 -1.82 -31.11 17.40
C PHE A 706 -1.64 -30.12 18.56
N ILE A 707 -0.42 -30.02 19.12
CA ILE A 707 -0.06 -28.95 20.06
C ILE A 707 0.05 -27.61 19.31
N GLU A 708 0.66 -27.58 18.12
CA GLU A 708 0.74 -26.39 17.26
C GLU A 708 -0.67 -25.92 16.83
N LEU A 709 -1.54 -26.86 16.41
CA LEU A 709 -2.94 -26.56 16.12
C LEU A 709 -3.67 -25.97 17.33
N ALA A 710 -3.45 -26.54 18.53
CA ALA A 710 -4.02 -26.01 19.76
C ALA A 710 -3.51 -24.60 20.12
N GLN A 711 -2.25 -24.31 19.84
CA GLN A 711 -1.66 -22.98 20.02
C GLN A 711 -2.27 -21.97 19.06
N ASP A 712 -2.49 -22.34 17.81
CA ASP A 712 -3.15 -21.49 16.82
C ASP A 712 -4.60 -21.20 17.20
N ILE A 713 -5.36 -22.19 17.70
CA ILE A 713 -6.72 -21.99 18.24
C ILE A 713 -6.70 -21.00 19.40
N ALA A 714 -5.80 -21.18 20.37
CA ALA A 714 -5.69 -20.29 21.52
C ALA A 714 -5.33 -18.85 21.09
N LYS A 715 -4.45 -18.71 20.10
CA LYS A 715 -4.03 -17.42 19.54
C LYS A 715 -5.19 -16.72 18.80
N SER A 716 -5.92 -17.44 17.94
CA SER A 716 -7.08 -16.90 17.22
C SER A 716 -8.24 -16.51 18.15
N ALA A 717 -8.33 -17.13 19.34
CA ALA A 717 -9.27 -16.75 20.39
C ALA A 717 -8.86 -15.50 21.20
N GLY A 718 -7.73 -14.85 20.88
CA GLY A 718 -7.23 -13.67 21.59
C GLY A 718 -6.23 -13.98 22.70
N GLY A 719 -5.69 -15.19 22.71
CA GLY A 719 -4.78 -15.71 23.73
C GLY A 719 -5.45 -16.74 24.63
N GLY A 720 -4.64 -17.59 25.24
CA GLY A 720 -5.14 -18.66 26.09
C GLY A 720 -4.06 -19.59 26.58
N VAL A 721 -4.51 -20.66 27.23
CA VAL A 721 -3.64 -21.70 27.79
C VAL A 721 -3.85 -22.98 27.00
N VAL A 722 -2.75 -23.53 26.48
CA VAL A 722 -2.71 -24.89 25.93
C VAL A 722 -2.19 -25.83 27.02
N ALA A 723 -2.86 -26.96 27.21
CA ALA A 723 -2.42 -27.98 28.16
C ALA A 723 -2.54 -29.39 27.58
N VAL A 724 -1.58 -30.24 27.90
CA VAL A 724 -1.54 -31.65 27.48
C VAL A 724 -1.96 -32.57 28.61
N TYR A 725 -2.67 -33.64 28.28
CA TYR A 725 -3.04 -34.66 29.25
C TYR A 725 -1.83 -35.54 29.58
N ARG A 726 -1.49 -35.64 30.88
CA ARG A 726 -0.43 -36.52 31.36
C ARG A 726 -1.01 -37.80 31.95
N LYS A 727 -0.77 -38.92 31.26
CA LYS A 727 -1.32 -40.24 31.63
C LYS A 727 -0.89 -40.74 33.01
N SER A 728 0.31 -40.40 33.47
CA SER A 728 0.89 -40.98 34.70
C SER A 728 0.09 -40.64 35.96
N ASP A 729 -0.59 -39.50 35.97
CA ASP A 729 -1.34 -38.98 37.12
C ASP A 729 -2.70 -38.35 36.75
N GLY A 730 -3.03 -38.30 35.47
CA GLY A 730 -4.31 -37.78 34.97
C GLY A 730 -4.43 -36.26 35.04
N GLU A 731 -3.33 -35.54 35.23
CA GLU A 731 -3.27 -34.08 35.31
C GLU A 731 -3.10 -33.44 33.92
N TRP A 732 -3.54 -32.19 33.78
CA TRP A 732 -3.37 -31.37 32.57
C TRP A 732 -2.21 -30.40 32.76
N ILE A 733 -1.15 -30.56 31.97
CA ILE A 733 0.12 -29.81 32.13
C ILE A 733 0.22 -28.72 31.08
N ARG A 734 0.58 -27.51 31.50
CA ARG A 734 0.67 -26.35 30.62
C ARG A 734 1.82 -26.47 29.63
N GLU A 735 1.55 -26.13 28.38
CA GLU A 735 2.54 -26.04 27.29
C GLU A 735 3.13 -24.62 27.17
N ASP A 736 3.72 -24.13 28.26
CA ASP A 736 4.37 -22.80 28.35
C ASP A 736 5.74 -22.83 29.04
N ASN A 737 6.38 -24.01 29.08
CA ASN A 737 7.64 -24.31 29.77
C ASN A 737 7.61 -24.18 31.30
N THR A 738 6.47 -23.88 31.92
CA THR A 738 6.36 -23.84 33.39
C THR A 738 6.37 -25.24 34.02
N GLY A 739 5.86 -26.24 33.29
CA GLY A 739 5.70 -27.61 33.79
C GLY A 739 4.62 -27.77 34.87
N LEU A 740 3.86 -26.71 35.16
CA LEU A 740 2.80 -26.69 36.16
C LEU A 740 1.50 -27.27 35.60
N SER A 741 0.68 -27.85 36.48
CA SER A 741 -0.68 -28.28 36.09
C SER A 741 -1.66 -27.11 36.07
N LEU A 742 -2.78 -27.26 35.34
CA LEU A 742 -3.86 -26.26 35.32
C LEU A 742 -4.49 -26.02 36.69
N ARG A 743 -4.35 -26.96 37.63
CA ARG A 743 -4.78 -26.78 39.01
C ARG A 743 -3.84 -25.83 39.77
N GLU A 744 -2.54 -25.91 39.50
CA GLU A 744 -1.50 -25.08 40.14
C GLU A 744 -1.48 -23.67 39.54
N LEU A 745 -1.69 -23.57 38.22
CA LEU A 745 -1.72 -22.30 37.48
C LEU A 745 -2.90 -22.28 36.49
N PRO A 746 -4.11 -21.87 36.93
CA PRO A 746 -5.28 -21.83 36.07
C PRO A 746 -5.18 -20.72 35.00
N PRO A 747 -5.96 -20.80 33.92
CA PRO A 747 -6.07 -19.71 32.95
C PRO A 747 -6.74 -18.47 33.57
N GLU A 748 -6.39 -17.28 33.07
CA GLU A 748 -7.05 -16.04 33.49
C GLU A 748 -8.50 -15.98 32.96
N PRO A 749 -9.43 -15.33 33.67
CA PRO A 749 -10.80 -15.18 33.20
C PRO A 749 -10.89 -14.58 31.79
N GLY A 750 -11.73 -15.17 30.95
CA GLY A 750 -11.95 -14.74 29.57
C GLY A 750 -10.89 -15.21 28.56
N GLN A 751 -9.83 -15.89 29.00
CA GLN A 751 -8.89 -16.57 28.11
C GLN A 751 -9.46 -17.88 27.55
N ALA A 752 -8.93 -18.33 26.42
CA ALA A 752 -9.24 -19.66 25.89
C ALA A 752 -8.49 -20.75 26.69
N LEU A 753 -9.12 -21.92 26.80
CA LEU A 753 -8.51 -23.14 27.32
C LEU A 753 -8.51 -24.20 26.22
N VAL A 754 -7.34 -24.65 25.78
CA VAL A 754 -7.20 -25.68 24.76
C VAL A 754 -6.49 -26.90 25.33
N LEU A 755 -7.11 -28.06 25.21
CA LEU A 755 -6.71 -29.31 25.84
C LEU A 755 -6.33 -30.32 24.76
N VAL A 756 -5.14 -30.90 24.85
CA VAL A 756 -4.65 -31.90 23.90
C VAL A 756 -4.49 -33.24 24.63
N PRO A 757 -5.40 -34.20 24.45
CA PRO A 757 -5.26 -35.51 25.07
C PRO A 757 -4.06 -36.27 24.54
N ASN A 758 -3.33 -36.95 25.42
CA ASN A 758 -2.31 -37.93 25.03
C ASN A 758 -2.94 -39.32 25.07
N TRP A 759 -3.12 -39.94 23.90
CA TRP A 759 -3.55 -41.34 23.77
C TRP A 759 -2.74 -42.10 22.70
N MET A 760 -1.49 -41.67 22.49
CA MET A 760 -0.59 -42.12 21.42
C MET A 760 -0.33 -43.63 21.38
N GLN A 761 -0.25 -44.28 22.54
CA GLN A 761 0.04 -45.72 22.62
C GLN A 761 -1.19 -46.58 22.31
N GLU A 762 -2.38 -46.09 22.66
CA GLU A 762 -3.64 -46.78 22.44
C GLU A 762 -4.16 -46.54 21.02
N SER A 763 -3.77 -45.42 20.39
CA SER A 763 -4.23 -45.05 19.05
C SER A 763 -3.72 -45.97 17.94
N ASP A 764 -2.72 -46.81 18.21
CA ASP A 764 -2.16 -47.78 17.26
C ASP A 764 -2.73 -49.20 17.40
N ILE A 765 -3.63 -49.41 18.36
CA ILE A 765 -4.20 -50.71 18.68
C ILE A 765 -5.54 -50.87 17.93
N SER A 766 -5.56 -51.81 16.98
CA SER A 766 -6.75 -52.19 16.20
C SER A 766 -7.54 -53.31 16.90
N ASP A 767 -8.14 -53.00 18.05
CA ASP A 767 -8.95 -53.94 18.84
C ASP A 767 -10.05 -53.19 19.62
N GLU A 768 -11.08 -53.89 20.07
CA GLU A 768 -12.23 -53.30 20.76
C GLU A 768 -11.85 -52.72 22.15
N GLY A 769 -12.49 -51.61 22.55
CA GLY A 769 -12.41 -51.07 23.91
C GLY A 769 -11.30 -50.06 24.20
N PHE A 770 -10.35 -49.84 23.28
CA PHE A 770 -9.22 -48.93 23.51
C PHE A 770 -9.60 -47.45 23.35
N ALA A 771 -10.38 -47.11 22.32
CA ALA A 771 -10.89 -45.75 22.14
C ALA A 771 -11.86 -45.37 23.27
N GLU A 772 -12.67 -46.33 23.73
CA GLU A 772 -13.59 -46.19 24.85
C GLU A 772 -12.83 -46.00 26.17
N ALA A 773 -11.77 -46.78 26.41
CA ALA A 773 -10.93 -46.62 27.60
C ALA A 773 -10.21 -45.27 27.62
N ALA A 774 -9.71 -44.81 26.46
CA ALA A 774 -9.14 -43.46 26.33
C ALA A 774 -10.21 -42.38 26.63
N ALA A 775 -11.41 -42.53 26.08
CA ALA A 775 -12.52 -41.63 26.34
C ALA A 775 -12.92 -41.61 27.83
N ASP A 776 -12.96 -42.75 28.51
CA ASP A 776 -13.23 -42.85 29.94
C ASP A 776 -12.18 -42.10 30.77
N ALA A 777 -10.90 -42.32 30.49
CA ALA A 777 -9.80 -41.66 31.20
C ALA A 777 -9.82 -40.14 31.02
N ILE A 778 -10.03 -39.68 29.78
CA ILE A 778 -10.09 -38.25 29.45
C ILE A 778 -11.35 -37.60 30.04
N PHE A 779 -12.51 -38.26 29.96
CA PHE A 779 -13.76 -37.78 30.57
C PHE A 779 -13.63 -37.63 32.09
N ALA A 780 -13.05 -38.63 32.76
CA ALA A 780 -12.81 -38.57 34.20
C ALA A 780 -11.85 -37.42 34.56
N SER A 781 -10.77 -37.25 33.79
CA SER A 781 -9.81 -36.16 33.98
C SER A 781 -10.42 -34.78 33.72
N LEU A 782 -11.24 -34.63 32.67
CA LEU A 782 -11.94 -33.36 32.37
C LEU A 782 -12.94 -33.00 33.47
N THR A 783 -13.62 -33.99 34.04
CA THR A 783 -14.53 -33.81 35.18
C THR A 783 -13.78 -33.37 36.43
N LYS A 784 -12.64 -33.99 36.71
CA LYS A 784 -11.73 -33.58 37.79
C LYS A 784 -11.22 -32.16 37.56
N LEU A 785 -10.73 -31.84 36.36
CA LEU A 785 -10.24 -30.51 35.99
C LEU A 785 -11.33 -29.45 36.18
N ASN A 786 -12.56 -29.74 35.76
CA ASN A 786 -13.68 -28.83 35.98
C ASN A 786 -13.87 -28.51 37.47
N ASN A 787 -13.78 -29.52 38.35
CA ASN A 787 -13.88 -29.31 39.80
C ASN A 787 -12.67 -28.52 40.36
N ASP A 788 -11.45 -28.83 39.91
CA ASP A 788 -10.24 -28.10 40.30
C ASP A 788 -10.33 -26.62 39.90
N LEU A 789 -10.95 -26.33 38.76
CA LEU A 789 -11.16 -24.96 38.25
C LEU A 789 -12.41 -24.28 38.79
N GLY A 790 -13.12 -24.86 39.76
CA GLY A 790 -14.28 -24.18 40.37
C GLY A 790 -15.63 -24.44 39.70
N GLY A 791 -15.73 -25.36 38.74
CA GLY A 791 -16.91 -25.58 37.90
C GLY A 791 -16.95 -24.72 36.63
N LYS A 792 -15.84 -24.04 36.29
CA LYS A 792 -15.78 -23.04 35.22
C LYS A 792 -15.89 -23.61 33.80
N ILE A 793 -15.65 -24.91 33.60
CA ILE A 793 -15.80 -25.55 32.28
C ILE A 793 -17.28 -25.85 32.03
N PHE A 794 -17.89 -26.63 32.93
CA PHE A 794 -19.26 -27.14 32.78
C PHE A 794 -20.35 -26.21 33.35
N GLY A 795 -19.99 -25.09 33.98
CA GLY A 795 -20.92 -24.19 34.68
C GLY A 795 -21.47 -24.78 35.99
N LEU A 796 -21.01 -25.98 36.37
CA LEU A 796 -21.42 -26.70 37.56
C LEU A 796 -20.24 -27.48 38.14
N ARG A 797 -20.28 -27.74 39.45
CA ARG A 797 -19.37 -28.67 40.12
C ARG A 797 -20.00 -30.06 40.18
N THR A 798 -19.19 -31.09 40.01
CA THR A 798 -19.63 -32.50 40.03
C THR A 798 -19.27 -33.22 41.33
N ASP A 799 -18.52 -32.56 42.22
CA ASP A 799 -18.09 -33.08 43.53
C ASP A 799 -19.05 -32.75 44.69
N GLY A 800 -20.19 -32.10 44.40
CA GLY A 800 -21.19 -31.72 45.39
C GLY A 800 -20.84 -30.49 46.24
N ALA A 801 -19.68 -29.84 46.01
CA ALA A 801 -19.34 -28.62 46.74
C ALA A 801 -20.18 -27.43 46.26
N GLN A 802 -20.57 -26.56 47.19
CA GLN A 802 -21.36 -25.36 46.90
C GLN A 802 -20.45 -24.25 46.33
N GLY A 803 -20.86 -23.65 45.21
CA GLY A 803 -20.17 -22.53 44.57
C GLY A 803 -21.16 -21.59 43.85
N PRO A 804 -20.75 -20.37 43.50
CA PRO A 804 -21.61 -19.46 42.74
C PRO A 804 -21.98 -20.08 41.39
N PHE A 805 -23.23 -19.93 40.97
CA PHE A 805 -23.67 -20.35 39.63
C PHE A 805 -22.86 -19.59 38.57
N GLN A 806 -22.25 -20.32 37.63
CA GLN A 806 -21.48 -19.72 36.54
C GLN A 806 -22.07 -20.24 35.21
N PRO A 807 -22.11 -19.40 34.17
CA PRO A 807 -22.50 -19.88 32.85
C PRO A 807 -21.47 -20.92 32.36
N GLN A 808 -21.95 -21.96 31.68
CA GLN A 808 -21.12 -22.96 31.02
C GLN A 808 -20.22 -22.27 30.00
N SER A 809 -18.91 -22.56 30.02
CA SER A 809 -18.00 -22.08 28.97
C SER A 809 -18.33 -22.77 27.63
N PRO A 810 -18.17 -22.13 26.46
CA PRO A 810 -18.36 -22.79 25.17
C PRO A 810 -17.41 -23.98 25.02
N ILE A 811 -17.93 -25.19 24.77
CA ILE A 811 -17.13 -26.43 24.68
C ILE A 811 -17.10 -26.91 23.24
N HIS A 812 -15.91 -27.20 22.73
CA HIS A 812 -15.72 -27.69 21.36
C HIS A 812 -14.76 -28.88 21.32
N PHE A 813 -15.16 -29.97 20.70
CA PHE A 813 -14.31 -31.13 20.45
C PHE A 813 -13.91 -31.18 18.97
N ILE A 814 -12.61 -31.25 18.70
CA ILE A 814 -12.03 -31.38 17.36
C ILE A 814 -11.25 -32.69 17.34
N GLY A 815 -11.68 -33.64 16.53
CA GLY A 815 -11.03 -34.95 16.41
C GLY A 815 -10.54 -35.17 14.99
N HIS A 816 -9.35 -35.77 14.83
CA HIS A 816 -8.89 -36.29 13.55
C HIS A 816 -8.81 -37.81 13.58
N SER A 817 -9.17 -38.49 12.48
CA SER A 817 -9.03 -39.94 12.38
C SER A 817 -9.73 -40.63 13.56
N ARG A 818 -9.11 -41.63 14.20
CA ARG A 818 -9.66 -42.27 15.40
C ARG A 818 -9.90 -41.33 16.59
N GLY A 819 -9.27 -40.16 16.62
CA GLY A 819 -9.56 -39.12 17.62
C GLY A 819 -11.01 -38.61 17.54
N THR A 820 -11.66 -38.73 16.37
CA THR A 820 -13.11 -38.49 16.22
C THR A 820 -13.96 -39.44 17.05
N VAL A 821 -13.57 -40.72 17.14
CA VAL A 821 -14.23 -41.75 17.94
C VAL A 821 -14.10 -41.41 19.41
N VAL A 822 -12.87 -41.15 19.88
CA VAL A 822 -12.59 -40.79 21.27
C VAL A 822 -13.42 -39.57 21.69
N ASN A 823 -13.50 -38.53 20.83
CA ASN A 823 -14.31 -37.35 21.11
C ASN A 823 -15.81 -37.67 21.18
N SER A 824 -16.34 -38.47 20.24
CA SER A 824 -17.75 -38.86 20.24
C SER A 824 -18.11 -39.62 21.53
N GLU A 825 -17.24 -40.53 21.97
CA GLU A 825 -17.39 -41.32 23.19
C GLU A 825 -17.28 -40.47 24.48
N ILE A 826 -16.42 -39.44 24.51
CA ILE A 826 -16.39 -38.46 25.61
C ILE A 826 -17.70 -37.67 25.67
N ILE A 827 -18.19 -37.18 24.52
CA ILE A 827 -19.43 -36.38 24.45
C ILE A 827 -20.64 -37.20 24.90
N GLN A 828 -20.70 -38.48 24.52
CA GLN A 828 -21.72 -39.41 24.99
C GLN A 828 -21.73 -39.50 26.53
N ARG A 829 -20.55 -39.69 27.14
CA ARG A 829 -20.41 -39.78 28.61
C ARG A 829 -20.82 -38.48 29.30
N ILE A 830 -20.47 -37.32 28.73
CA ILE A 830 -20.96 -36.03 29.21
C ILE A 830 -22.49 -36.00 29.16
N GLY A 831 -23.12 -36.39 28.05
CA GLY A 831 -24.57 -36.38 27.91
C GLY A 831 -25.28 -37.32 28.89
N ASN A 832 -24.68 -38.48 29.19
CA ASN A 832 -25.23 -39.49 30.09
C ASN A 832 -25.05 -39.12 31.58
N TYR A 833 -23.85 -38.71 31.98
CA TYR A 833 -23.51 -38.47 33.38
C TYR A 833 -23.71 -37.01 33.82
N LEU A 834 -23.63 -36.07 32.89
CA LEU A 834 -23.73 -34.63 33.12
C LEU A 834 -24.80 -34.00 32.20
N PRO A 835 -26.08 -34.41 32.29
CA PRO A 835 -27.13 -34.01 31.32
C PRO A 835 -27.42 -32.50 31.29
N ALA A 836 -26.98 -31.75 32.31
CA ALA A 836 -27.06 -30.29 32.33
C ALA A 836 -26.04 -29.62 31.39
N VAL A 837 -24.94 -30.32 31.05
CA VAL A 837 -23.93 -29.86 30.10
C VAL A 837 -24.44 -30.14 28.69
N ASN A 838 -24.73 -29.07 27.97
CA ASN A 838 -25.30 -29.10 26.63
C ASN A 838 -24.59 -28.06 25.75
N ASN A 839 -25.11 -27.77 24.56
CA ASN A 839 -24.53 -26.77 23.66
C ASN A 839 -23.05 -27.03 23.32
N ILE A 840 -22.70 -28.31 23.16
CA ILE A 840 -21.35 -28.74 22.77
C ILE A 840 -21.20 -28.63 21.26
N ARG A 841 -20.04 -28.17 20.79
CA ARG A 841 -19.66 -28.19 19.38
C ARG A 841 -18.78 -29.40 19.07
N MET A 842 -18.89 -29.95 17.86
CA MET A 842 -18.10 -31.11 17.44
C MET A 842 -17.60 -30.97 16.00
N THR A 843 -16.29 -30.98 15.81
CA THR A 843 -15.65 -31.08 14.49
C THR A 843 -15.01 -32.44 14.29
N THR A 844 -15.32 -33.04 13.16
CA THR A 844 -14.79 -34.34 12.74
C THR A 844 -13.94 -34.18 11.49
N LEU A 845 -12.67 -34.56 11.60
CA LEU A 845 -11.68 -34.46 10.53
C LEU A 845 -11.30 -35.88 10.10
N ASP A 846 -11.82 -36.30 8.95
CA ASP A 846 -11.57 -37.61 8.34
C ASP A 846 -11.88 -38.78 9.28
N PRO A 847 -13.16 -39.01 9.68
CA PRO A 847 -13.53 -40.04 10.65
C PRO A 847 -13.26 -41.47 10.12
N HIS A 848 -12.76 -42.35 10.99
CA HIS A 848 -12.37 -43.74 10.66
C HIS A 848 -12.87 -44.76 11.69
N ASP A 849 -14.15 -45.04 11.60
CA ASP A 849 -14.92 -45.92 12.48
C ASP A 849 -15.61 -47.07 11.71
N GLU A 850 -15.35 -47.18 10.41
CA GLU A 850 -15.93 -48.21 9.52
C GLU A 850 -14.86 -49.10 8.89
N ILE A 851 -15.29 -50.28 8.41
CA ILE A 851 -14.45 -51.25 7.72
C ILE A 851 -13.98 -50.73 6.34
N GLN A 852 -12.67 -50.60 6.15
CA GLN A 852 -11.99 -50.14 4.95
C GLN A 852 -11.22 -51.25 4.24
N LYS A 853 -11.92 -51.99 3.36
CA LYS A 853 -11.32 -53.09 2.58
C LYS A 853 -10.12 -52.68 1.70
N SER A 854 -9.98 -51.40 1.36
CA SER A 854 -8.83 -50.85 0.62
C SER A 854 -7.51 -50.89 1.39
N ASN A 855 -7.57 -51.03 2.71
CA ASN A 855 -6.45 -50.88 3.63
C ASN A 855 -5.98 -52.20 4.25
N LEU A 856 -6.47 -53.34 3.77
CA LEU A 856 -6.04 -54.65 4.27
C LEU A 856 -4.58 -54.90 3.88
N ILE A 857 -3.69 -54.92 4.89
CA ILE A 857 -2.26 -55.17 4.71
C ILE A 857 -1.88 -56.51 5.35
N ASP A 858 -1.72 -57.55 4.52
CA ASP A 858 -1.02 -58.77 4.92
C ASP A 858 0.48 -58.45 5.02
N GLY A 859 1.06 -58.62 6.22
CA GLY A 859 2.47 -58.31 6.51
C GLY A 859 3.48 -59.04 5.62
N SER A 860 3.12 -60.18 5.03
CA SER A 860 3.94 -60.89 4.04
C SER A 860 3.86 -60.25 2.64
N THR A 861 2.71 -59.67 2.29
CA THR A 861 2.51 -58.95 1.03
C THR A 861 3.09 -57.54 1.05
N PHE A 862 3.12 -56.87 2.20
CA PHE A 862 3.72 -55.54 2.39
C PHE A 862 5.19 -55.51 1.94
N VAL A 863 6.01 -56.43 2.47
CA VAL A 863 7.42 -56.55 2.11
C VAL A 863 7.59 -56.86 0.63
N SER A 864 6.75 -57.74 0.06
CA SER A 864 6.83 -58.17 -1.35
C SER A 864 6.38 -57.10 -2.37
N LYS A 865 5.37 -56.28 -2.04
CA LYS A 865 4.90 -55.18 -2.90
C LYS A 865 5.83 -53.99 -2.82
N PHE A 866 6.29 -53.64 -1.62
CA PHE A 866 7.28 -52.58 -1.40
C PHE A 866 8.62 -52.87 -2.10
N THR A 867 9.11 -54.12 -2.06
CA THR A 867 10.32 -54.52 -2.81
C THR A 867 10.12 -54.61 -4.33
N ARG A 868 8.92 -54.96 -4.80
CA ARG A 868 8.59 -55.02 -6.23
C ARG A 868 8.48 -53.62 -6.87
N ASP A 869 7.85 -52.68 -6.18
CA ASP A 869 7.67 -51.31 -6.69
C ASP A 869 8.99 -50.50 -6.64
N LEU A 870 9.94 -50.89 -5.77
CA LEU A 870 11.34 -50.42 -5.75
C LEU A 870 12.28 -51.19 -6.70
N GLY A 871 11.78 -52.22 -7.40
CA GLY A 871 12.58 -53.19 -8.17
C GLY A 871 13.40 -52.62 -9.34
N GLY A 872 13.15 -51.37 -9.76
CA GLY A 872 13.94 -50.67 -10.77
C GLY A 872 15.23 -50.01 -10.26
N LEU A 873 15.34 -49.76 -8.95
CA LEU A 873 16.40 -48.92 -8.37
C LEU A 873 17.40 -49.66 -7.47
N PHE A 874 17.17 -50.95 -7.19
CA PHE A 874 18.04 -51.79 -6.35
C PHE A 874 19.48 -51.99 -6.87
N LYS A 875 19.85 -51.45 -8.03
CA LYS A 875 21.17 -51.68 -8.65
C LYS A 875 22.23 -50.59 -8.46
N VAL A 876 21.93 -49.40 -7.91
CA VAL A 876 22.90 -48.27 -8.07
C VAL A 876 23.32 -47.54 -6.78
N VAL A 877 22.55 -47.52 -5.67
CA VAL A 877 22.93 -46.67 -4.52
C VAL A 877 22.62 -47.34 -3.17
N LEU A 878 23.66 -47.63 -2.36
CA LEU A 878 23.66 -48.06 -0.94
C LEU A 878 23.42 -49.57 -0.63
N PRO A 879 24.47 -50.38 -0.39
CA PRO A 879 24.37 -51.81 -0.01
C PRO A 879 23.79 -52.13 1.38
N ASN A 880 23.63 -51.14 2.28
CA ASN A 880 23.39 -51.39 3.71
C ASN A 880 21.93 -51.15 4.18
N LEU A 881 21.03 -50.68 3.32
CA LEU A 881 19.62 -50.45 3.70
C LEU A 881 18.84 -51.76 3.95
N GLY A 882 19.22 -52.84 3.28
CA GLY A 882 18.59 -54.16 3.43
C GLY A 882 18.85 -54.83 4.78
N ALA A 883 19.91 -54.43 5.50
CA ALA A 883 20.20 -54.91 6.84
C ALA A 883 19.36 -54.16 7.90
N THR A 884 19.20 -52.84 7.74
CA THR A 884 18.41 -51.98 8.64
C THR A 884 16.91 -52.26 8.57
N LEU A 885 16.39 -52.56 7.37
CA LEU A 885 15.00 -52.99 7.19
C LEU A 885 14.77 -54.40 7.79
N LYS A 886 15.75 -55.31 7.69
CA LYS A 886 15.64 -56.63 8.35
C LYS A 886 15.61 -56.56 9.87
N THR A 887 16.27 -55.58 10.49
CA THR A 887 16.24 -55.42 11.96
C THR A 887 14.96 -54.79 12.49
N LEU A 888 14.19 -54.08 11.65
CA LEU A 888 12.88 -53.51 12.03
C LEU A 888 11.71 -54.53 11.97
N PHE A 889 11.90 -55.67 11.30
CA PHE A 889 10.86 -56.69 11.07
C PHE A 889 11.19 -58.07 11.66
N VAL A 890 12.18 -58.17 12.55
CA VAL A 890 12.51 -59.41 13.25
C VAL A 890 12.38 -59.19 14.75
N ASN A 891 11.27 -59.69 15.28
CA ASN A 891 10.85 -59.82 16.68
C ASN A 891 10.20 -58.59 17.35
N PRO A 892 8.90 -58.65 17.72
CA PRO A 892 7.99 -59.81 17.69
C PRO A 892 7.36 -60.11 16.29
N PRO A 893 6.69 -61.26 16.07
CA PRO A 893 6.22 -61.76 14.76
C PRO A 893 5.06 -60.93 14.17
N PRO A 894 4.70 -61.09 12.87
CA PRO A 894 3.85 -60.15 12.15
C PRO A 894 2.42 -60.21 12.71
N ALA A 895 2.11 -59.33 13.65
CA ALA A 895 0.73 -58.90 13.79
C ALA A 895 0.39 -58.21 12.47
N THR A 896 -0.49 -58.84 11.70
CA THR A 896 -1.25 -58.15 10.66
C THR A 896 -1.68 -56.81 11.24
N ILE A 897 -1.21 -55.69 10.68
CA ILE A 897 -1.77 -54.39 11.04
C ILE A 897 -3.12 -54.37 10.30
N PHE A 898 -4.18 -54.69 11.03
CA PHE A 898 -5.55 -54.53 10.56
C PHE A 898 -5.84 -53.02 10.52
N TYR A 899 -5.51 -52.42 9.38
CA TYR A 899 -5.84 -51.03 9.07
C TYR A 899 -7.17 -50.94 8.30
N ASP A 900 -7.84 -52.09 8.13
CA ASP A 900 -9.11 -52.27 7.45
C ASP A 900 -10.30 -52.37 8.41
N ASP A 901 -10.14 -52.78 9.66
CA ASP A 901 -11.19 -52.69 10.68
C ASP A 901 -10.54 -52.40 12.03
N LEU A 902 -10.92 -51.28 12.65
CA LEU A 902 -10.37 -50.81 13.93
C LEU A 902 -11.26 -51.19 15.12
N PHE A 903 -12.43 -51.80 14.87
CA PHE A 903 -13.43 -52.16 15.90
C PHE A 903 -13.86 -51.01 16.80
N ASP A 904 -13.71 -49.78 16.31
CA ASP A 904 -14.08 -48.56 17.02
C ASP A 904 -15.60 -48.32 16.96
N PRO A 905 -16.22 -47.71 17.99
CA PRO A 905 -17.60 -47.27 17.94
C PRO A 905 -17.88 -46.26 16.83
N ASN A 906 -19.09 -46.30 16.27
CA ASN A 906 -19.50 -45.36 15.24
C ASN A 906 -19.57 -43.92 15.76
N VAL A 907 -18.88 -43.01 15.08
CA VAL A 907 -18.97 -41.57 15.26
C VAL A 907 -20.36 -41.09 14.84
N GLN A 908 -21.05 -40.39 15.75
CA GLN A 908 -22.38 -39.84 15.51
C GLN A 908 -22.62 -38.54 16.27
N ARG A 909 -23.68 -37.82 15.89
CA ARG A 909 -24.13 -36.60 16.55
C ARG A 909 -25.05 -36.92 17.75
N TRP A 910 -24.57 -36.68 18.96
CA TRP A 910 -25.32 -36.83 20.21
C TRP A 910 -26.30 -35.67 20.46
N SER A 911 -27.29 -35.87 21.35
CA SER A 911 -28.35 -34.89 21.64
C SER A 911 -27.88 -33.63 22.37
N ASN A 912 -26.74 -33.70 23.05
CA ASN A 912 -26.09 -32.58 23.74
C ASN A 912 -25.19 -31.73 22.81
N ILE A 913 -25.09 -32.10 21.53
CA ILE A 913 -24.39 -31.33 20.49
C ILE A 913 -25.36 -30.31 19.87
N SER A 914 -24.98 -29.03 19.89
CA SER A 914 -25.73 -27.94 19.24
C SER A 914 -25.24 -27.62 17.83
N PHE A 915 -24.00 -27.98 17.50
CA PHE A 915 -23.43 -27.79 16.17
C PHE A 915 -22.34 -28.82 15.90
N ALA A 916 -22.39 -29.44 14.72
CA ALA A 916 -21.44 -30.41 14.23
C ALA A 916 -21.05 -30.15 12.78
N ASP A 917 -19.75 -30.23 12.50
CA ASP A 917 -19.17 -30.18 11.17
C ASP A 917 -18.24 -31.38 10.89
N ASN A 918 -18.23 -31.82 9.63
CA ASN A 918 -17.50 -32.99 9.17
C ASN A 918 -16.76 -32.70 7.85
N TYR A 919 -15.46 -32.92 7.86
CA TYR A 919 -14.56 -32.71 6.71
C TYR A 919 -13.79 -33.98 6.44
N TYR A 920 -13.90 -34.51 5.22
CA TYR A 920 -13.34 -35.84 4.92
C TYR A 920 -12.89 -35.96 3.48
N GLN A 921 -12.07 -36.97 3.19
CA GLN A 921 -11.64 -37.31 1.84
C GLN A 921 -11.88 -38.79 1.52
N LYS A 922 -12.13 -39.11 0.25
CA LYS A 922 -12.36 -40.49 -0.23
C LYS A 922 -11.32 -40.92 -1.29
N LEU A 923 -10.05 -40.61 -1.09
CA LEU A 923 -8.98 -40.81 -2.07
C LEU A 923 -8.14 -42.08 -1.84
N GLY A 924 -8.52 -42.91 -0.88
CA GLY A 924 -8.01 -44.27 -0.71
C GLY A 924 -8.31 -45.11 -1.97
N SER A 925 -7.29 -45.78 -2.49
CA SER A 925 -7.36 -46.53 -3.75
C SER A 925 -7.68 -48.03 -3.56
N ASN A 926 -8.12 -48.69 -4.65
CA ASN A 926 -8.24 -50.15 -4.75
C ASN A 926 -6.87 -50.84 -4.96
N VAL A 927 -5.80 -50.07 -5.20
CA VAL A 927 -4.39 -50.51 -5.09
C VAL A 927 -3.81 -50.04 -3.75
N PHE A 928 -2.71 -50.66 -3.30
CA PHE A 928 -2.09 -50.45 -1.99
C PHE A 928 -2.05 -48.95 -1.56
N THR A 929 -2.65 -48.64 -0.41
CA THR A 929 -2.72 -47.29 0.18
C THR A 929 -2.69 -47.37 1.72
N LEU A 930 -2.03 -46.40 2.35
CA LEU A 930 -2.06 -46.06 3.79
C LEU A 930 -2.88 -44.78 4.03
N THR A 931 -3.58 -44.28 3.01
CA THR A 931 -4.57 -43.21 3.13
C THR A 931 -5.94 -43.85 3.40
N PRO A 932 -6.42 -43.83 4.66
CA PRO A 932 -7.78 -44.26 4.97
C PRO A 932 -8.81 -43.33 4.34
N ASN A 933 -10.02 -43.82 4.08
CA ASN A 933 -11.12 -43.01 3.57
C ASN A 933 -11.95 -42.47 4.74
N GLY A 934 -12.21 -41.17 4.78
CA GLY A 934 -13.24 -40.64 5.66
C GLY A 934 -14.64 -40.87 5.09
N ARG A 935 -15.66 -40.58 5.90
CA ARG A 935 -17.07 -40.76 5.51
C ARG A 935 -17.93 -39.56 5.87
N SER A 936 -19.10 -39.52 5.24
CA SER A 936 -20.18 -38.59 5.58
C SER A 936 -20.81 -38.98 6.91
N LEU A 937 -21.21 -37.99 7.72
CA LEU A 937 -21.96 -38.20 8.95
C LEU A 937 -23.41 -37.73 8.77
N GLU A 938 -24.36 -38.47 9.31
CA GLU A 938 -25.77 -38.08 9.27
C GLU A 938 -26.09 -36.99 10.31
N ASN A 939 -27.03 -36.12 9.96
CA ASN A 939 -27.59 -35.08 10.85
C ASN A 939 -26.59 -34.03 11.36
N VAL A 940 -25.42 -33.90 10.75
CA VAL A 940 -24.49 -32.79 11.03
C VAL A 940 -24.87 -31.56 10.21
N GLU A 941 -24.60 -30.38 10.75
CA GLU A 941 -24.93 -29.10 10.11
C GLU A 941 -24.08 -28.88 8.85
N ILE A 942 -22.82 -29.33 8.84
CA ILE A 942 -21.90 -29.19 7.69
C ILE A 942 -21.18 -30.50 7.40
N ASP A 943 -21.26 -30.98 6.16
CA ASP A 943 -20.68 -32.25 5.71
C ASP A 943 -19.98 -32.09 4.35
N VAL A 944 -18.65 -31.97 4.35
CA VAL A 944 -17.86 -31.55 3.18
C VAL A 944 -16.85 -32.62 2.75
N PRO A 945 -17.03 -33.24 1.56
CA PRO A 945 -16.03 -34.08 0.92
C PRO A 945 -14.96 -33.20 0.25
N LEU A 946 -13.78 -33.08 0.86
CA LEU A 946 -12.65 -32.29 0.35
C LEU A 946 -12.14 -32.81 -1.00
N SER A 947 -12.32 -34.11 -1.27
CA SER A 947 -12.03 -34.74 -2.56
C SER A 947 -13.07 -34.46 -3.65
N GLY A 948 -14.09 -33.65 -3.35
CA GLY A 948 -15.21 -33.35 -4.23
C GLY A 948 -16.30 -34.42 -4.22
N ASP A 949 -17.49 -34.01 -4.65
CA ASP A 949 -18.66 -34.87 -4.85
C ASP A 949 -19.48 -34.32 -6.02
N SER A 950 -19.35 -34.98 -7.18
CA SER A 950 -20.08 -34.62 -8.40
C SER A 950 -21.60 -34.72 -8.25
N GLN A 951 -22.13 -35.54 -7.33
CA GLN A 951 -23.58 -35.67 -7.10
C GLN A 951 -24.11 -34.50 -6.28
N LYS A 952 -23.30 -33.96 -5.36
CA LYS A 952 -23.60 -32.77 -4.58
C LYS A 952 -23.12 -31.46 -5.24
N SER A 953 -22.56 -31.53 -6.46
CA SER A 953 -21.92 -30.41 -7.17
C SER A 953 -20.79 -29.73 -6.38
N ILE A 954 -20.07 -30.51 -5.56
CA ILE A 954 -18.93 -30.06 -4.75
C ILE A 954 -17.64 -30.35 -5.54
N PRO A 955 -16.79 -29.35 -5.82
CA PRO A 955 -15.54 -29.55 -6.55
C PRO A 955 -14.51 -30.24 -5.66
N ALA A 956 -13.56 -30.92 -6.28
CA ALA A 956 -12.38 -31.37 -5.56
C ALA A 956 -11.46 -30.17 -5.26
N ARG A 957 -10.97 -30.08 -4.03
CA ARG A 957 -10.02 -29.03 -3.62
C ARG A 957 -8.61 -29.42 -4.05
N ALA A 958 -7.77 -28.41 -4.27
CA ALA A 958 -6.33 -28.62 -4.40
C ALA A 958 -5.80 -29.51 -3.27
N GLY A 959 -4.85 -30.40 -3.56
CA GLY A 959 -4.29 -31.34 -2.57
C GLY A 959 -5.17 -32.57 -2.25
N PHE A 960 -6.43 -32.59 -2.72
CA PHE A 960 -7.40 -33.68 -2.56
C PHE A 960 -7.89 -34.21 -3.92
N ILE A 961 -6.99 -34.39 -4.89
CA ILE A 961 -7.29 -34.96 -6.21
C ILE A 961 -6.45 -36.21 -6.48
N GLN A 962 -7.06 -37.19 -7.15
CA GLN A 962 -6.43 -38.46 -7.53
C GLN A 962 -5.21 -38.25 -8.46
N GLY A 963 -4.08 -38.87 -8.13
CA GLY A 963 -2.83 -38.84 -8.93
C GLY A 963 -1.69 -38.08 -8.26
N VAL A 964 -1.84 -36.75 -8.13
CA VAL A 964 -0.77 -35.84 -7.66
C VAL A 964 -0.83 -35.60 -6.14
N GLY A 965 -2.03 -35.66 -5.56
CA GLY A 965 -2.26 -35.52 -4.11
C GLY A 965 -2.09 -36.81 -3.32
N ASN A 966 -1.62 -37.92 -3.91
CA ASN A 966 -1.52 -39.21 -3.22
C ASN A 966 -0.08 -39.72 -3.12
N GLN A 967 0.90 -38.82 -3.22
CA GLN A 967 2.32 -39.16 -3.26
C GLN A 967 3.07 -38.50 -2.10
N ALA A 968 3.83 -39.29 -1.33
CA ALA A 968 4.73 -38.78 -0.28
C ALA A 968 6.18 -38.87 -0.77
N ASN A 969 6.99 -37.85 -0.50
CA ASN A 969 8.41 -37.88 -0.80
C ASN A 969 9.20 -38.38 0.41
N VAL A 970 9.70 -39.61 0.34
CA VAL A 970 10.48 -40.25 1.39
C VAL A 970 11.92 -40.38 0.88
N PHE A 971 12.85 -39.62 1.47
CA PHE A 971 14.28 -39.59 1.11
C PHE A 971 14.57 -39.26 -0.38
N GLY A 972 13.79 -38.38 -0.99
CA GLY A 972 13.95 -38.02 -2.41
C GLY A 972 13.24 -38.96 -3.38
N ILE A 973 12.43 -39.89 -2.87
CA ILE A 973 11.68 -40.88 -3.66
C ILE A 973 10.19 -40.63 -3.46
N THR A 974 9.49 -40.38 -4.55
CA THR A 974 8.03 -40.19 -4.59
C THR A 974 7.33 -41.55 -4.51
N VAL A 975 6.67 -41.85 -3.39
CA VAL A 975 5.94 -43.11 -3.16
C VAL A 975 4.43 -42.88 -3.25
N PRO A 976 3.71 -43.56 -4.15
CA PRO A 976 2.25 -43.51 -4.21
C PRO A 976 1.61 -44.17 -2.97
N GLY A 977 0.55 -43.56 -2.43
CA GLY A 977 -0.35 -44.16 -1.45
C GLY A 977 0.06 -44.05 0.01
N ILE A 978 1.01 -43.19 0.41
CA ILE A 978 1.36 -43.02 1.85
C ILE A 978 0.73 -41.73 2.38
N GLY A 979 -0.42 -41.82 3.06
CA GLY A 979 -0.92 -40.85 4.06
C GLY A 979 -1.18 -39.39 3.64
N GLY A 980 -1.00 -39.03 2.36
CA GLY A 980 -1.01 -37.64 1.88
C GLY A 980 -2.32 -36.88 2.15
N PRO A 981 -3.44 -37.25 1.51
CA PRO A 981 -4.73 -36.57 1.71
C PRO A 981 -5.26 -36.68 3.14
N HIS A 982 -5.11 -37.84 3.78
CA HIS A 982 -5.58 -38.08 5.15
C HIS A 982 -4.95 -37.11 6.17
N SER A 983 -3.62 -36.95 6.12
CA SER A 983 -2.93 -35.99 6.99
C SER A 983 -3.15 -34.53 6.58
N ARG A 984 -3.56 -34.26 5.33
CA ARG A 984 -3.86 -32.91 4.86
C ARG A 984 -5.17 -32.34 5.39
N VAL A 985 -6.11 -33.17 5.85
CA VAL A 985 -7.43 -32.69 6.33
C VAL A 985 -7.27 -31.74 7.52
N TRP A 986 -6.48 -32.13 8.52
CA TRP A 986 -6.27 -31.27 9.70
C TRP A 986 -5.35 -30.07 9.41
N ARG A 987 -4.44 -30.15 8.44
CA ARG A 987 -3.65 -28.99 7.96
C ARG A 987 -4.52 -28.00 7.19
N TRP A 988 -5.44 -28.50 6.36
CA TRP A 988 -6.45 -27.69 5.69
C TRP A 988 -7.32 -26.95 6.72
N TYR A 989 -7.75 -27.67 7.76
CA TYR A 989 -8.52 -27.09 8.86
C TYR A 989 -7.72 -26.07 9.67
N ALA A 990 -6.42 -26.28 9.89
CA ALA A 990 -5.57 -25.26 10.50
C ALA A 990 -5.61 -23.94 9.69
N GLY A 991 -5.71 -24.04 8.37
CA GLY A 991 -5.91 -22.89 7.51
C GLY A 991 -7.26 -22.17 7.70
N THR A 992 -8.29 -22.79 8.25
CA THR A 992 -9.56 -22.09 8.54
C THR A 992 -9.51 -21.29 9.85
N ILE A 993 -8.47 -21.48 10.67
CA ILE A 993 -8.30 -20.80 11.97
C ILE A 993 -7.55 -19.47 11.84
N ASP A 994 -6.56 -19.41 10.93
CA ASP A 994 -5.86 -18.19 10.51
C ASP A 994 -5.87 -18.14 8.99
N LEU A 995 -6.68 -17.24 8.44
CA LEU A 995 -6.86 -17.10 7.00
C LEU A 995 -5.61 -16.52 6.31
N SER A 996 -4.67 -15.94 7.08
CA SER A 996 -3.39 -15.43 6.59
C SER A 996 -2.27 -16.47 6.60
N LEU A 997 -2.52 -17.66 7.15
CA LEU A 997 -1.52 -18.73 7.23
C LEU A 997 -1.17 -19.27 5.83
N SER A 998 0.12 -19.22 5.48
CA SER A 998 0.69 -19.67 4.20
C SER A 998 1.34 -21.06 4.25
N GLN A 999 1.70 -21.53 5.44
CA GLN A 999 2.27 -22.86 5.69
C GLN A 999 1.95 -23.29 7.13
N PHE A 1000 1.66 -24.57 7.35
CA PHE A 1000 1.52 -25.17 8.68
C PHE A 1000 2.75 -26.06 9.01
N GLU A 1001 3.19 -26.16 10.26
CA GLU A 1001 4.43 -26.87 10.69
C GLU A 1001 5.71 -26.32 10.05
N ALA A 1002 5.79 -25.00 9.89
CA ALA A 1002 6.87 -24.36 9.16
C ALA A 1002 8.27 -24.72 9.75
N GLY A 1003 9.17 -25.23 8.90
CA GLY A 1003 10.54 -25.64 9.27
C GLY A 1003 10.69 -27.10 9.74
N LYS A 1004 9.59 -27.83 9.99
CA LYS A 1004 9.56 -29.26 10.37
C LYS A 1004 8.90 -30.13 9.29
N ASN A 1005 9.29 -29.98 8.02
CA ASN A 1005 8.63 -30.57 6.84
C ASN A 1005 7.24 -30.00 6.50
N GLY A 1006 6.89 -28.81 7.00
CA GLY A 1006 5.56 -28.20 6.83
C GLY A 1006 5.07 -28.10 5.40
N GLU A 1007 3.78 -28.39 5.19
CA GLU A 1007 3.12 -28.33 3.88
C GLU A 1007 2.62 -26.90 3.58
N PRO A 1008 2.86 -26.36 2.37
CA PRO A 1008 2.29 -25.08 1.97
C PRO A 1008 0.75 -25.15 1.89
N LEU A 1009 0.09 -24.07 2.28
CA LEU A 1009 -1.36 -23.93 2.15
C LEU A 1009 -1.69 -23.21 0.85
N PHE A 1010 -2.49 -23.84 -0.02
CA PHE A 1010 -2.87 -23.29 -1.32
C PHE A 1010 -4.08 -22.38 -1.17
N ARG A 1011 -3.88 -21.08 -0.96
CA ARG A 1011 -4.98 -20.13 -0.73
C ARG A 1011 -5.41 -19.39 -1.99
N SER A 1012 -4.54 -19.36 -2.99
CA SER A 1012 -4.73 -18.64 -4.24
C SER A 1012 -4.08 -19.37 -5.41
N LEU A 1013 -4.38 -18.93 -6.64
CA LEU A 1013 -3.72 -19.45 -7.84
C LEU A 1013 -2.23 -19.07 -7.87
N HIS A 1014 -1.84 -18.00 -7.17
CA HIS A 1014 -0.44 -17.60 -7.02
C HIS A 1014 0.40 -18.68 -6.35
N ASP A 1015 -0.18 -19.39 -5.38
CA ASP A 1015 0.49 -20.45 -4.62
C ASP A 1015 0.75 -21.70 -5.49
N GLY A 1016 0.11 -21.81 -6.66
CA GLY A 1016 0.27 -22.90 -7.63
C GLY A 1016 1.69 -23.11 -8.16
N SER A 1017 2.59 -22.15 -7.95
CA SER A 1017 4.01 -22.22 -8.34
C SER A 1017 4.93 -22.90 -7.31
N LEU A 1018 4.41 -23.23 -6.12
CA LEU A 1018 5.18 -23.85 -5.04
C LEU A 1018 5.61 -25.29 -5.39
N ALA A 1019 6.77 -25.73 -4.87
CA ALA A 1019 7.56 -26.89 -5.31
C ALA A 1019 6.93 -28.30 -5.09
N PHE A 1020 5.62 -28.39 -4.85
CA PHE A 1020 4.87 -29.65 -4.79
C PHE A 1020 3.92 -29.71 -5.98
N PRO A 1021 3.77 -30.86 -6.66
CA PRO A 1021 3.00 -30.89 -7.90
C PRO A 1021 1.50 -30.91 -7.59
N PHE A 1022 0.89 -29.75 -7.40
CA PHE A 1022 -0.56 -29.59 -7.43
C PHE A 1022 -0.95 -29.47 -8.92
N GLY A 1023 -1.18 -30.59 -9.59
CA GLY A 1023 -1.51 -30.60 -11.02
C GLY A 1023 -2.79 -29.80 -11.33
N SER A 1024 -2.77 -29.06 -12.45
CA SER A 1024 -3.86 -28.29 -13.09
C SER A 1024 -5.12 -28.07 -12.23
N LEU A 1025 -5.15 -26.99 -11.44
CA LEU A 1025 -6.21 -26.74 -10.47
C LEU A 1025 -6.84 -25.34 -10.64
N ASP A 1026 -8.17 -25.33 -10.73
CA ASP A 1026 -9.03 -24.13 -10.81
C ASP A 1026 -9.59 -23.69 -9.43
N VAL A 1027 -9.36 -24.45 -8.34
CA VAL A 1027 -9.93 -24.19 -6.99
C VAL A 1027 -8.90 -24.39 -5.85
N PRO A 1028 -8.49 -23.33 -5.12
CA PRO A 1028 -7.62 -23.39 -3.94
C PRO A 1028 -8.18 -24.19 -2.74
N TYR A 1029 -7.38 -24.42 -1.69
CA TYR A 1029 -7.78 -25.05 -0.41
C TYR A 1029 -8.95 -24.30 0.22
N TYR A 1030 -8.93 -22.98 0.17
CA TYR A 1030 -9.96 -22.11 0.70
C TYR A 1030 -10.33 -21.10 -0.37
N THR A 1031 -11.63 -20.95 -0.62
CA THR A 1031 -12.16 -19.76 -1.28
C THR A 1031 -13.16 -19.16 -0.32
N ALA A 1032 -13.11 -17.84 -0.13
CA ALA A 1032 -14.02 -17.13 0.76
C ALA A 1032 -15.51 -17.20 0.32
N ASN A 1033 -15.83 -17.95 -0.74
CA ASN A 1033 -17.16 -18.05 -1.34
C ASN A 1033 -17.31 -19.39 -2.10
N GLU A 1034 -17.34 -20.52 -1.39
CA GLU A 1034 -17.72 -21.79 -2.01
C GLU A 1034 -19.21 -21.80 -2.35
N TYR A 1035 -19.49 -21.43 -3.60
CA TYR A 1035 -20.76 -21.61 -4.32
C TYR A 1035 -21.92 -20.66 -3.98
N ALA A 1036 -21.69 -19.36 -4.20
CA ALA A 1036 -22.78 -18.38 -4.40
C ALA A 1036 -23.23 -18.25 -5.87
N ARG A 1037 -23.11 -19.30 -6.72
CA ARG A 1037 -23.90 -19.36 -7.95
C ARG A 1037 -25.24 -20.01 -7.59
N ASN A 1038 -26.22 -19.18 -7.24
CA ASN A 1038 -27.63 -19.49 -6.95
C ASN A 1038 -28.04 -19.62 -5.46
N GLY A 1039 -27.22 -19.18 -4.50
CA GLY A 1039 -27.63 -19.10 -3.08
C GLY A 1039 -27.82 -20.45 -2.37
N VAL A 1040 -27.25 -21.52 -2.91
CA VAL A 1040 -27.25 -22.86 -2.31
C VAL A 1040 -25.82 -23.39 -2.36
N GLY A 1041 -25.08 -23.15 -1.28
CA GLY A 1041 -23.75 -23.71 -1.02
C GLY A 1041 -23.77 -24.42 0.34
N PRO A 1042 -22.81 -25.34 0.61
CA PRO A 1042 -22.74 -26.08 1.87
C PRO A 1042 -22.36 -25.20 3.08
N PHE A 1043 -21.95 -23.95 2.85
CA PHE A 1043 -21.63 -22.96 3.88
C PHE A 1043 -22.69 -21.86 3.86
N GLN A 1044 -23.67 -21.92 4.77
CA GLN A 1044 -24.47 -20.74 5.09
C GLN A 1044 -23.66 -19.92 6.09
N PHE A 1045 -23.33 -18.68 5.72
CA PHE A 1045 -22.78 -17.71 6.66
C PHE A 1045 -23.91 -17.16 7.55
N ASN A 1046 -23.57 -16.78 8.78
CA ASN A 1046 -24.44 -16.39 9.87
C ASN A 1046 -25.11 -17.57 10.60
N VAL A 1047 -24.38 -18.68 10.77
CA VAL A 1047 -24.69 -19.73 11.74
C VAL A 1047 -23.82 -19.46 12.98
N PRO A 1048 -24.33 -18.76 14.03
CA PRO A 1048 -23.52 -18.28 15.17
C PRO A 1048 -22.79 -19.38 15.97
N SER A 1049 -23.03 -20.64 15.61
CA SER A 1049 -22.44 -21.85 16.17
C SER A 1049 -21.39 -22.53 15.29
N ALA A 1050 -21.16 -22.06 14.06
CA ALA A 1050 -20.11 -22.55 13.17
C ALA A 1050 -18.72 -22.21 13.70
N VAL A 1051 -17.71 -22.98 13.29
CA VAL A 1051 -16.35 -22.89 13.89
C VAL A 1051 -15.51 -21.76 13.30
N TRP A 1052 -15.82 -21.30 12.07
CA TRP A 1052 -15.20 -20.12 11.44
C TRP A 1052 -15.92 -18.80 11.73
N GLU A 1053 -17.04 -18.85 12.44
CA GLU A 1053 -17.81 -17.70 12.95
C GLU A 1053 -17.53 -17.50 14.44
#